data_AF-A0A8C6ZJ35-F1
#
_entry.id   AF-A0A8C6ZJ35-F1
#
_cell.length_a   1.000
_cell.length_b   1.000
_cell.length_c   1.000
_cell.angle_alpha   90.00
_cell.angle_beta   90.00
_cell.angle_gamma   90.00
#
_symmetry.space_group_name_H-M   'P 1'
#
loop_
_entity.id
_entity.type
_entity.pdbx_description
1 polymer ?
#
loop_
_entity_poly.entity_id
_entity_poly.type
_entity_poly.pdbx_seq_one_letter_code
_entity_poly.pdbx_strand_id
1 'polypeptide(L)'
;MTAITSARGKTEVVSARRTESHDIPDIINLIHSSTKHTFGRVNVTYLLEKSNLAVTLSNEKKEAIAHALFLDYPNWNITDQSDWESFLHENYTNNKCTPLNTLFLHLFVARDEYAAGCSQEIVRTIFNVVPELQFVLLFMPADENLGCTMDPNFTLLACHRHQYCPQLYVRKARLEDHDDLVPILARHSRTLKEIYGDYFLVDLLETQDEENQAVVGEDGGTAVGFMSLCSTVNISLLHECFDLGPFHGLCKPHPDDILKMPCWSLMVTLRVSFMKENVSERLSVISCLLLLQQDAVAVPHTELPLDDVRGKDFKFAATPVLETEEEDAFRPVYRGTSNVFCIRLFCIDKQHESRQVWMGLWACSPLGGLGNTDFCIVLVPHLTPEFHLIQSFVRVVPFCTSTFNHELYLFHRVGLLKSFHIRKATTNDIPGVEKLIKTLSLNESILNDLKMFTVARKDPVSIFANIIMKTEWDIEYIHTHYNIEDFINFYYHQREEHGHLYHFVLNPIFRHYTKHFLKEILRLAHKSSLYYPIYPQYVEGKFQNPCAHSLTSALHYMVPVRPRRQIVYPLEELGINAPSEQVSKDQLAYALNYTDRKLTLESKVSINTRIVVVGASNVGISFLETLVFCPHLKFNNLTLISVHGLPGKNPPGSNHGRFLINSHCFNDQDYAQMSLCSWVNVVVGKMTGINRAAKYVVVSKGKKVPYDHLVLCTGQQYQVPCPTGAAISKLPTNHEVEEKHQQRCPGEAPSNVFILRDDQDCLEAMHWLQENTVNSEGNVIVYGGTIDVYTTVATLLALGIGGSRIHVVQPPSGSQLTCLNEGAVEGAVAAALAEAGVAVHTGALLAAWDAGDGPGRVTWATFTTNTKLLQLPCSAFFSFANRMVDYETFKAINDACLVYDGRLVINTDFQTNDVSIRAAGPLTKFSNRYFANEWTHSNFNSKEIGFQLAVSMLELLDPTLEPLPEPQKDGDRLIPMYNGCVVKGGVFPGGYHYLHICKPEIPICLDIRRAQPNYGMEIITGEARHGDYFRIHINEYSMVEAITCFSKEPLPVSNYICLYGQHERLLNDLCARWDQKLITDLYSYFREPWCLAIYHDRFIDLKKDVRQILMSSKVRETAAEALSVGPICRIPPHAVVAFVLHMETWPGAAVLAQGKVPC
;
A
#
# COMPACT_ATOMS: atom_id res chain seq x y z
N MET A 1 20.61 18.95 16.24
CA MET A 1 21.03 19.03 17.67
C MET A 1 21.40 20.46 17.95
N THR A 2 20.98 20.97 19.11
CA THR A 2 21.11 22.38 19.47
C THR A 2 21.69 22.46 20.88
N ALA A 3 22.66 23.34 21.11
CA ALA A 3 23.24 23.56 22.43
C ALA A 3 22.41 24.57 23.21
N ILE A 4 21.87 24.18 24.37
CA ILE A 4 21.16 25.07 25.29
C ILE A 4 22.00 25.33 26.53
N THR A 5 21.98 26.58 26.99
CA THR A 5 22.75 27.01 28.16
C THR A 5 21.80 27.30 29.32
N SER A 6 22.08 26.73 30.48
CA SER A 6 21.31 26.95 31.70
C SER A 6 21.47 28.37 32.24
N ALA A 7 20.57 28.78 33.12
CA ALA A 7 20.70 30.06 33.85
C ALA A 7 22.00 30.17 34.69
N ARG A 8 22.69 29.04 34.93
CA ARG A 8 23.97 28.96 35.64
C ARG A 8 25.18 28.76 34.72
N GLY A 9 25.00 28.86 33.39
CA GLY A 9 26.07 28.79 32.41
C GLY A 9 26.53 27.38 32.01
N LYS A 10 25.80 26.32 32.37
CA LYS A 10 26.09 24.95 31.89
C LYS A 10 25.43 24.72 30.53
N THR A 11 26.16 24.14 29.59
CA THR A 11 25.64 23.85 28.25
C THR A 11 25.30 22.36 28.12
N GLU A 12 24.09 22.05 27.66
CA GLU A 12 23.66 20.70 27.26
C GLU A 12 23.29 20.70 25.78
N VAL A 13 23.64 19.62 25.07
CA VAL A 13 23.22 19.42 23.68
C VAL A 13 21.90 18.64 23.69
N VAL A 14 20.88 19.20 23.05
CA VAL A 14 19.57 18.59 22.94
C VAL A 14 19.20 18.28 21.51
N SER A 15 18.34 17.29 21.37
CA SER A 15 17.65 16.95 20.12
C SER A 15 16.14 17.00 20.35
N ALA A 16 15.44 17.68 19.46
CA ALA A 16 13.99 17.70 19.44
C ALA A 16 13.48 16.54 18.58
N ARG A 17 12.54 15.76 19.12
CA ARG A 17 11.79 14.74 18.38
C ARG A 17 10.33 14.76 18.78
N ARG A 18 9.48 14.09 18.00
CA ARG A 18 8.09 13.83 18.41
C ARG A 18 8.10 12.94 19.66
N THR A 19 7.13 13.17 20.53
CA THR A 19 6.97 12.40 21.76
C THR A 19 6.48 10.98 21.46
N GLU A 20 7.07 10.01 22.14
CA GLU A 20 6.68 8.61 22.07
C GLU A 20 6.07 8.15 23.41
N SER A 21 5.34 7.04 23.41
CA SER A 21 4.63 6.56 24.60
C SER A 21 5.58 6.15 25.74
N HIS A 22 6.81 5.74 25.44
CA HIS A 22 7.82 5.42 26.46
C HIS A 22 8.35 6.65 27.19
N ASP A 23 8.13 7.87 26.67
CA ASP A 23 8.56 9.12 27.32
C ASP A 23 7.66 9.51 28.50
N ILE A 24 6.47 8.90 28.63
CA ILE A 24 5.45 9.27 29.63
C ILE A 24 6.01 9.27 31.07
N PRO A 25 6.77 8.24 31.54
CA PRO A 25 7.32 8.24 32.89
C PRO A 25 8.25 9.42 33.16
N ASP A 26 9.11 9.77 32.20
CA ASP A 26 10.04 10.88 32.31
C ASP A 26 9.31 12.22 32.32
N ILE A 27 8.27 12.37 31.49
CA ILE A 27 7.42 13.57 31.45
C ILE A 27 6.71 13.76 32.80
N ILE A 28 6.19 12.68 33.40
CA ILE A 28 5.53 12.74 34.71
C ILE A 28 6.52 13.19 35.80
N ASN A 29 7.79 12.76 35.73
CA ASN A 29 8.83 13.16 36.68
C ASN A 29 9.19 14.65 36.61
N LEU A 30 8.92 15.31 35.48
CA LEU A 30 9.16 16.76 35.27
C LEU A 30 7.98 17.64 35.72
N ILE A 31 6.88 17.07 36.20
CA ILE A 31 5.70 17.85 36.64
C ILE A 31 5.90 18.37 38.07
N HIS A 32 5.95 19.70 38.20
CA HIS A 32 6.04 20.39 39.49
C HIS A 32 4.70 21.00 39.92
N SER A 33 4.62 21.54 41.14
CA SER A 33 3.40 22.22 41.65
C SER A 33 3.02 23.45 40.81
N SER A 34 4.00 24.15 40.25
CA SER A 34 3.81 25.28 39.33
C SER A 34 3.09 24.86 38.04
N THR A 35 3.47 23.73 37.44
CA THR A 35 2.80 23.18 36.24
C THR A 35 1.31 22.93 36.50
N LYS A 36 0.98 22.42 37.70
CA LYS A 36 -0.42 22.17 38.11
C LYS A 36 -1.22 23.46 38.31
N HIS A 37 -0.58 24.56 38.65
CA HIS A 37 -1.23 25.87 38.75
C HIS A 37 -1.57 26.42 37.37
N THR A 38 -0.65 26.33 36.41
CA THR A 38 -0.82 26.88 35.05
C THR A 38 -1.76 26.04 34.17
N PHE A 39 -1.66 24.71 34.22
CA PHE A 39 -2.37 23.80 33.31
C PHE A 39 -3.42 22.93 34.01
N GLY A 40 -3.59 23.07 35.33
CA GLY A 40 -4.50 22.24 36.11
C GLY A 40 -3.99 20.81 36.34
N ARG A 41 -4.91 19.92 36.74
CA ARG A 41 -4.61 18.47 36.90
C ARG A 41 -4.67 17.79 35.54
N VAL A 42 -3.50 17.55 34.97
CA VAL A 42 -3.34 16.95 33.65
C VAL A 42 -3.09 15.44 33.74
N ASN A 43 -3.84 14.66 32.97
CA ASN A 43 -3.49 13.27 32.65
C ASN A 43 -2.63 13.27 31.38
N VAL A 44 -1.32 13.09 31.55
CA VAL A 44 -0.34 13.15 30.45
C VAL A 44 -0.66 12.12 29.36
N THR A 45 -0.98 10.88 29.74
CA THR A 45 -1.30 9.82 28.78
C THR A 45 -2.52 10.18 27.94
N TYR A 46 -3.58 10.65 28.59
CA TYR A 46 -4.81 11.06 27.90
C TYR A 46 -4.59 12.26 26.97
N LEU A 47 -3.84 13.28 27.42
CA LEU A 47 -3.56 14.45 26.58
C LEU A 47 -2.63 14.12 25.41
N LEU A 48 -1.62 13.27 25.62
CA LEU A 48 -0.72 12.83 24.56
C LEU A 48 -1.50 12.15 23.44
N GLU A 49 -2.44 11.27 23.80
CA GLU A 49 -3.31 10.55 22.86
C GLU A 49 -4.17 11.49 22.02
N LYS A 50 -4.71 12.57 22.62
CA LYS A 50 -5.59 13.52 21.92
C LYS A 50 -4.85 14.64 21.19
N SER A 51 -3.56 14.81 21.45
CA SER A 51 -2.77 15.95 20.97
C SER A 51 -2.65 15.98 19.45
N ASN A 52 -2.69 17.18 18.86
CA ASN A 52 -2.36 17.35 17.45
C ASN A 52 -0.84 17.27 17.23
N LEU A 53 -0.05 17.79 18.18
CA LEU A 53 1.40 17.77 18.14
C LEU A 53 2.00 17.68 19.55
N ALA A 54 2.99 16.80 19.71
CA ALA A 54 3.73 16.59 20.93
C ALA A 54 5.23 16.57 20.64
N VAL A 55 6.02 17.34 21.38
CA VAL A 55 7.48 17.43 21.17
C VAL A 55 8.21 17.19 22.49
N THR A 56 9.24 16.34 22.45
CA THR A 56 10.15 16.06 23.56
C THR A 56 11.57 16.46 23.17
N LEU A 57 12.25 17.18 24.07
CA LEU A 57 13.68 17.44 23.98
C LEU A 57 14.43 16.38 24.79
N SER A 58 15.39 15.72 24.14
CA SER A 58 16.23 14.70 24.77
C SER A 58 17.72 15.06 24.71
N ASN A 59 18.48 14.69 25.72
CA ASN A 59 19.95 14.82 25.71
C ASN A 59 20.61 13.70 24.88
N GLU A 60 21.94 13.74 24.78
CA GLU A 60 22.74 12.70 24.11
C GLU A 60 22.54 11.30 24.71
N LYS A 61 22.13 11.20 25.97
CA LYS A 61 21.80 9.93 26.65
C LYS A 61 20.36 9.45 26.38
N LYS A 62 19.61 10.16 25.52
CA LYS A 62 18.19 9.93 25.22
C LYS A 62 17.24 10.13 26.42
N GLU A 63 17.67 10.80 27.49
CA GLU A 63 16.79 11.19 28.60
C GLU A 63 15.97 12.44 28.22
N ALA A 64 14.68 12.48 28.58
CA ALA A 64 13.84 13.65 28.36
C ALA A 64 14.21 14.80 29.33
N ILE A 65 14.48 15.99 28.76
CA ILE A 65 14.78 17.23 29.50
C ILE A 65 13.55 18.15 29.55
N ALA A 66 12.78 18.19 28.47
CA ALA A 66 11.60 19.03 28.36
C ALA A 66 10.57 18.42 27.40
N HIS A 67 9.32 18.81 27.56
CA HIS A 67 8.21 18.31 26.77
C HIS A 67 7.09 19.35 26.65
N ALA A 68 6.42 19.38 25.50
CA ALA A 68 5.27 20.23 25.25
C ALA A 68 4.17 19.56 24.41
N LEU A 69 2.91 19.88 24.71
CA LEU A 69 1.72 19.38 24.02
C LEU A 69 0.86 20.51 23.44
N PHE A 70 0.43 20.33 22.21
CA PHE A 70 -0.36 21.30 21.45
C PHE A 70 -1.64 20.69 20.90
N LEU A 71 -2.72 21.47 21.01
CA LEU A 71 -4.04 21.15 20.51
C LEU A 71 -4.60 22.32 19.69
N ASP A 72 -5.63 22.06 18.90
CA ASP A 72 -6.30 23.03 18.02
C ASP A 72 -7.47 23.79 18.67
N TYR A 73 -7.62 23.68 19.99
CA TYR A 73 -8.59 24.41 20.82
C TYR A 73 -7.96 24.87 22.15
N PRO A 74 -8.56 25.86 22.85
CA PRO A 74 -8.02 26.42 24.10
C PRO A 74 -7.72 25.40 25.20
N ASN A 75 -6.69 25.68 26.02
CA ASN A 75 -6.25 24.81 27.13
C ASN A 75 -7.17 24.80 28.35
N TRP A 76 -8.06 25.79 28.45
CA TRP A 76 -9.12 25.85 29.44
C TRP A 76 -10.48 25.86 28.73
N ASN A 77 -11.51 25.34 29.37
CA ASN A 77 -12.88 25.28 28.83
C ASN A 77 -13.56 26.67 28.89
N ILE A 78 -12.99 27.65 28.20
CA ILE A 78 -13.43 29.05 28.16
C ILE A 78 -14.53 29.23 27.12
N THR A 79 -14.44 28.50 26.02
CA THR A 79 -15.38 28.53 24.89
C THR A 79 -15.43 27.15 24.26
N ASP A 80 -16.50 26.85 23.53
CA ASP A 80 -16.60 25.59 22.81
C ASP A 80 -15.45 25.46 21.81
N GLN A 81 -14.91 24.25 21.68
CA GLN A 81 -13.83 23.98 20.75
C GLN A 81 -14.19 24.30 19.30
N SER A 82 -15.47 24.41 18.90
CA SER A 82 -15.91 24.81 17.56
C SER A 82 -15.89 26.33 17.34
N ASP A 83 -16.08 27.13 18.39
CA ASP A 83 -16.45 28.55 18.27
C ASP A 83 -15.36 29.52 18.75
N TRP A 84 -14.19 29.01 19.13
CA TRP A 84 -13.12 29.82 19.70
C TRP A 84 -12.63 30.96 18.79
N GLU A 85 -12.71 30.81 17.46
CA GLU A 85 -12.30 31.85 16.50
C GLU A 85 -13.18 33.10 16.66
N SER A 86 -14.51 32.92 16.67
CA SER A 86 -15.47 33.99 16.91
C SER A 86 -15.26 34.64 18.28
N PHE A 87 -15.08 33.82 19.32
CA PHE A 87 -14.81 34.29 20.68
C PHE A 87 -13.55 35.17 20.73
N LEU A 88 -12.47 34.79 20.06
CA LEU A 88 -11.25 35.58 20.04
C LEU A 88 -11.41 36.90 19.27
N HIS A 89 -12.18 36.92 18.17
CA HIS A 89 -12.45 38.14 17.42
C HIS A 89 -13.32 39.14 18.19
N GLU A 90 -14.25 38.65 19.01
CA GLU A 90 -15.12 39.49 19.85
C GLU A 90 -14.38 40.07 21.06
N ASN A 91 -13.54 39.27 21.72
CA ASN A 91 -12.92 39.64 22.99
C ASN A 91 -11.51 40.26 22.85
N TYR A 92 -10.82 40.04 21.74
CA TYR A 92 -9.47 40.53 21.50
C TYR A 92 -9.40 41.29 20.16
N THR A 93 -9.24 42.61 20.26
CA THR A 93 -9.17 43.49 19.08
C THR A 93 -7.93 43.22 18.23
N ASN A 94 -8.06 43.32 16.90
CA ASN A 94 -6.98 43.13 15.93
C ASN A 94 -6.41 41.70 15.80
N ASN A 95 -7.14 40.68 16.27
CA ASN A 95 -6.68 39.30 16.16
C ASN A 95 -6.75 38.77 14.70
N LYS A 96 -5.65 38.19 14.21
CA LYS A 96 -5.52 37.51 12.91
C LYS A 96 -5.40 35.97 13.05
N CYS A 97 -5.68 35.44 14.23
CA CYS A 97 -5.71 34.01 14.50
C CYS A 97 -6.86 33.36 13.74
N THR A 98 -6.57 32.23 13.10
CA THR A 98 -7.52 31.36 12.43
C THR A 98 -7.17 29.91 12.76
N PRO A 99 -8.09 28.95 12.58
CA PRO A 99 -7.80 27.53 12.80
C PRO A 99 -6.66 26.98 11.93
N LEU A 100 -6.33 27.64 10.82
CA LEU A 100 -5.19 27.30 9.97
C LEU A 100 -3.85 27.69 10.61
N ASN A 101 -3.77 28.84 11.27
CA ASN A 101 -2.51 29.46 11.67
C ASN A 101 -2.26 29.49 13.18
N THR A 102 -3.11 28.86 13.98
CA THR A 102 -3.06 28.88 15.45
C THR A 102 -3.08 27.48 16.07
N LEU A 103 -2.28 27.28 17.12
CA LEU A 103 -2.35 26.14 18.04
C LEU A 103 -2.28 26.65 19.49
N PHE A 104 -2.79 25.85 20.43
CA PHE A 104 -2.83 26.17 21.85
C PHE A 104 -1.90 25.23 22.63
N LEU A 105 -1.13 25.80 23.55
CA LEU A 105 -0.26 25.04 24.45
C LEU A 105 -1.07 24.49 25.63
N HIS A 106 -1.11 23.16 25.78
CA HIS A 106 -1.86 22.47 26.85
C HIS A 106 -0.99 21.91 27.97
N LEU A 107 0.29 21.66 27.69
CA LEU A 107 1.26 21.25 28.70
C LEU A 107 2.65 21.71 28.29
N PHE A 108 3.40 22.25 29.25
CA PHE A 108 4.84 22.46 29.13
C PHE A 108 5.53 22.04 30.42
N VAL A 109 6.54 21.18 30.30
CA VAL A 109 7.39 20.75 31.41
C VAL A 109 8.85 20.77 30.98
N ALA A 110 9.74 21.16 31.88
CA ALA A 110 11.18 21.20 31.61
C ALA A 110 11.94 21.10 32.93
N ARG A 111 13.20 20.66 32.88
CA ARG A 111 14.13 20.82 34.01
C ARG A 111 14.33 22.32 34.27
N ASP A 112 14.15 22.75 35.52
CA ASP A 112 14.18 24.17 35.93
C ASP A 112 15.41 24.92 35.43
N GLU A 113 16.58 24.28 35.41
CA GLU A 113 17.85 24.89 34.98
C GLU A 113 17.85 25.31 33.49
N TYR A 114 17.08 24.62 32.64
CA TYR A 114 17.09 24.77 31.19
C TYR A 114 15.75 25.23 30.60
N ALA A 115 14.75 25.56 31.42
CA ALA A 115 13.38 25.83 30.98
C ALA A 115 13.26 26.90 29.88
N ALA A 116 13.98 28.02 30.00
CA ALA A 116 13.96 29.10 29.02
C ALA A 116 14.49 28.63 27.66
N GLY A 117 15.68 28.03 27.62
CA GLY A 117 16.28 27.51 26.40
C GLY A 117 15.46 26.38 25.77
N CYS A 118 14.90 25.49 26.60
CA CYS A 118 14.02 24.41 26.13
C CYS A 118 12.74 24.96 25.49
N SER A 119 12.13 25.98 26.08
CA SER A 119 10.92 26.60 25.52
C SER A 119 11.18 27.24 24.15
N GLN A 120 12.32 27.91 23.99
CA GLN A 120 12.70 28.52 22.72
C GLN A 120 12.92 27.46 21.63
N GLU A 121 13.62 26.37 21.96
CA GLU A 121 13.90 25.31 20.99
C GLU A 121 12.63 24.53 20.60
N ILE A 122 11.74 24.27 21.55
CA ILE A 122 10.44 23.64 21.27
C ILE A 122 9.61 24.53 20.34
N VAL A 123 9.47 25.82 20.64
CA VAL A 123 8.71 26.77 19.82
C VAL A 123 9.31 26.89 18.41
N ARG A 124 10.64 26.99 18.31
CA ARG A 124 11.37 26.98 17.02
C ARG A 124 11.09 25.70 16.24
N THR A 125 11.13 24.54 16.91
CA THR A 125 10.85 23.23 16.28
C THR A 125 9.44 23.19 15.73
N ILE A 126 8.43 23.63 16.50
CA ILE A 126 7.03 23.57 16.08
C ILE A 126 6.75 24.47 14.88
N PHE A 127 7.29 25.70 14.88
CA PHE A 127 7.16 26.59 13.72
C PHE A 127 7.86 26.02 12.48
N ASN A 128 8.94 25.26 12.64
CA ASN A 128 9.58 24.56 11.52
C ASN A 128 8.74 23.37 11.02
N VAL A 129 8.13 22.60 11.93
CA VAL A 129 7.32 21.42 11.59
C VAL A 129 5.99 21.80 10.94
N VAL A 130 5.38 22.92 11.34
CA VAL A 130 4.09 23.40 10.80
C VAL A 130 4.30 24.78 10.13
N PRO A 131 4.51 24.83 8.80
CA PRO A 131 4.79 26.07 8.08
C PRO A 131 3.65 27.11 8.15
N GLU A 132 2.40 26.66 8.18
CA GLU A 132 1.21 27.51 8.22
C GLU A 132 1.01 28.20 9.57
N LEU A 133 1.58 27.63 10.64
CA LEU A 133 1.45 28.13 12.01
C LEU A 133 2.12 29.49 12.16
N GLN A 134 1.35 30.49 12.62
CA GLN A 134 1.82 31.85 12.90
C GLN A 134 1.75 32.19 14.39
N PHE A 135 0.80 31.61 15.12
CA PHE A 135 0.54 31.91 16.52
C PHE A 135 0.50 30.63 17.36
N VAL A 136 1.15 30.67 18.51
CA VAL A 136 0.93 29.70 19.61
C VAL A 136 0.33 30.46 20.77
N LEU A 137 -0.83 30.02 21.23
CA LEU A 137 -1.60 30.70 22.28
C LEU A 137 -1.58 29.90 23.58
N LEU A 138 -1.65 30.61 24.71
CA LEU A 138 -1.80 30.04 26.04
C LEU A 138 -2.73 30.92 26.89
N PHE A 139 -3.77 30.34 27.47
CA PHE A 139 -4.57 31.01 28.49
C PHE A 139 -4.00 30.68 29.88
N MET A 140 -3.68 31.72 30.65
CA MET A 140 -3.25 31.60 32.04
C MET A 140 -4.33 32.14 32.98
N PRO A 141 -4.62 31.45 34.11
CA PRO A 141 -5.48 32.01 35.15
C PRO A 141 -4.80 33.24 35.79
N ALA A 142 -5.56 34.31 36.06
CA ALA A 142 -5.07 35.46 36.80
C ALA A 142 -4.88 35.10 38.29
N ASP A 143 -3.78 35.54 38.91
CA ASP A 143 -3.48 35.25 40.32
C ASP A 143 -4.57 35.80 41.26
N GLU A 144 -5.16 34.92 42.08
CA GLU A 144 -6.04 35.27 43.19
C GLU A 144 -5.23 36.01 44.27
N ASN A 145 -5.23 37.33 44.21
CA ASN A 145 -5.04 38.18 45.39
C ASN A 145 -6.11 39.27 45.35
N LEU A 146 -7.29 38.96 45.90
CA LEU A 146 -8.22 39.84 46.63
C LEU A 146 -9.59 39.15 46.65
N GLY A 147 -10.03 38.74 47.83
CA GLY A 147 -11.27 37.99 47.98
C GLY A 147 -12.50 38.76 47.47
N CYS A 148 -13.19 38.18 46.48
CA CYS A 148 -14.64 38.17 46.37
C CYS A 148 -15.08 37.25 45.22
N THR A 149 -16.00 36.34 45.53
CA THR A 149 -16.98 35.64 44.67
C THR A 149 -16.83 35.69 43.13
N MET A 150 -16.66 34.49 42.55
CA MET A 150 -17.15 34.03 41.24
C MET A 150 -16.75 34.88 40.01
N ASP A 151 -15.56 34.64 39.46
CA ASP A 151 -15.25 34.54 38.00
C ASP A 151 -13.73 34.43 37.76
N PRO A 152 -13.21 33.39 37.07
CA PRO A 152 -11.78 33.32 36.74
C PRO A 152 -11.45 34.24 35.56
N ASN A 153 -10.74 35.35 35.82
CA ASN A 153 -10.13 36.16 34.76
C ASN A 153 -8.95 35.39 34.15
N PHE A 154 -8.92 35.25 32.81
CA PHE A 154 -7.80 34.64 32.10
C PHE A 154 -6.98 35.70 31.34
N THR A 155 -5.66 35.54 31.34
CA THR A 155 -4.74 36.32 30.50
C THR A 155 -4.33 35.48 29.29
N LEU A 156 -4.51 36.02 28.09
CA LEU A 156 -4.07 35.39 26.84
C LEU A 156 -2.64 35.80 26.51
N LEU A 157 -1.74 34.81 26.49
CA LEU A 157 -0.38 34.95 25.96
C LEU A 157 -0.34 34.47 24.51
N ALA A 158 0.30 35.25 23.64
CA ALA A 158 0.53 34.88 22.25
C ALA A 158 2.02 34.91 21.92
N CYS A 159 2.51 33.79 21.38
CA CYS A 159 3.82 33.66 20.80
C CYS A 159 3.71 33.75 19.28
N HIS A 160 4.49 34.65 18.68
CA HIS A 160 4.42 34.93 17.25
C HIS A 160 5.60 34.31 16.50
N ARG A 161 5.34 33.62 15.38
CA ARG A 161 6.36 32.99 14.53
C ARG A 161 7.55 33.89 14.21
N HIS A 162 7.30 35.15 13.84
CA HIS A 162 8.34 36.08 13.38
C HIS A 162 9.47 36.34 14.39
N GLN A 163 9.26 36.08 15.69
CA GLN A 163 10.27 36.24 16.73
C GLN A 163 11.30 35.10 16.72
N TYR A 164 10.90 33.93 16.22
CA TYR A 164 11.71 32.71 16.21
C TYR A 164 12.18 32.34 14.80
N CYS A 165 11.32 32.59 13.82
CA CYS A 165 11.54 32.34 12.41
C CYS A 165 11.15 33.60 11.62
N PRO A 166 12.04 34.61 11.51
CA PRO A 166 11.76 35.82 10.74
C PRO A 166 11.53 35.49 9.26
N GLN A 167 10.66 36.26 8.63
CA GLN A 167 10.34 36.09 7.21
C GLN A 167 11.53 36.51 6.36
N LEU A 168 11.88 35.68 5.36
CA LEU A 168 12.91 36.02 4.38
C LEU A 168 12.44 37.19 3.51
N TYR A 169 13.33 38.16 3.29
CA TYR A 169 13.07 39.23 2.35
C TYR A 169 13.39 38.73 0.94
N VAL A 170 12.39 38.71 0.06
CA VAL A 170 12.53 38.17 -1.30
C VAL A 170 12.62 39.31 -2.30
N ARG A 171 13.69 39.33 -3.12
CA ARG A 171 13.93 40.36 -4.14
C ARG A 171 14.53 39.77 -5.41
N LYS A 172 14.55 40.55 -6.49
CA LYS A 172 15.29 40.18 -7.71
C LYS A 172 16.78 40.00 -7.41
N ALA A 173 17.35 38.97 -8.03
CA ALA A 173 18.76 38.62 -7.90
C ALA A 173 19.64 39.63 -8.64
N ARG A 174 20.81 39.92 -8.08
CA ARG A 174 21.84 40.83 -8.62
C ARG A 174 23.14 40.07 -8.83
N LEU A 175 24.03 40.61 -9.66
CA LEU A 175 25.36 40.01 -9.88
C LEU A 175 26.20 39.92 -8.60
N GLU A 176 25.99 40.85 -7.65
CA GLU A 176 26.65 40.85 -6.33
C GLU A 176 26.29 39.61 -5.49
N ASP A 177 25.12 39.00 -5.73
CA ASP A 177 24.66 37.82 -4.98
C ASP A 177 25.42 36.54 -5.40
N HIS A 178 26.21 36.58 -6.48
CA HIS A 178 26.94 35.42 -7.00
C HIS A 178 27.81 34.74 -5.94
N ASP A 179 28.61 35.52 -5.21
CA ASP A 179 29.59 34.98 -4.26
C ASP A 179 28.94 34.30 -3.05
N ASP A 180 27.74 34.76 -2.66
CA ASP A 180 26.93 34.17 -1.60
C ASP A 180 26.27 32.85 -2.05
N LEU A 181 25.88 32.77 -3.33
CA LEU A 181 25.13 31.63 -3.89
C LEU A 181 26.03 30.45 -4.29
N VAL A 182 27.25 30.71 -4.76
CA VAL A 182 28.17 29.63 -5.20
C VAL A 182 28.42 28.57 -4.12
N PRO A 183 28.67 28.92 -2.84
CA PRO A 183 28.81 27.93 -1.76
C PRO A 183 27.54 27.10 -1.54
N ILE A 184 26.36 27.70 -1.69
CA ILE A 184 25.06 27.04 -1.49
C ILE A 184 24.84 26.03 -2.63
N LEU A 185 25.07 26.42 -3.87
CA LEU A 185 24.96 25.52 -5.03
C LEU A 185 25.99 24.39 -5.00
N ALA A 186 27.24 24.68 -4.63
CA ALA A 186 28.31 23.69 -4.56
C ALA A 186 28.04 22.60 -3.50
N ARG A 187 27.30 22.92 -2.44
CA ARG A 187 26.88 21.96 -1.40
C ARG A 187 25.73 21.06 -1.86
N HIS A 188 24.82 21.57 -2.68
CA HIS A 188 23.60 20.85 -3.09
C HIS A 188 23.78 19.99 -4.34
N SER A 189 24.72 20.30 -5.23
CA SER A 189 24.99 19.43 -6.38
C SER A 189 26.39 19.61 -6.97
N ARG A 190 27.19 18.53 -6.98
CA ARG A 190 28.40 18.45 -7.82
C ARG A 190 28.05 18.34 -9.30
N THR A 191 26.90 17.73 -9.60
CA THR A 191 26.40 17.46 -10.96
C THR A 191 25.98 18.72 -11.70
N LEU A 192 25.45 19.75 -11.02
CA LEU A 192 25.10 21.02 -11.66
C LEU A 192 26.33 21.76 -12.22
N LYS A 193 27.47 21.68 -11.54
CA LYS A 193 28.75 22.22 -12.05
C LYS A 193 29.25 21.44 -13.27
N GLU A 194 29.06 20.13 -13.30
CA GLU A 194 29.46 19.27 -14.42
C GLU A 194 28.57 19.46 -15.66
N ILE A 195 27.27 19.72 -15.48
CA ILE A 195 26.31 19.86 -16.59
C ILE A 195 26.33 21.26 -17.21
N TYR A 196 26.43 22.32 -16.39
CA TYR A 196 26.25 23.70 -16.87
C TYR A 196 27.53 24.56 -16.85
N GLY A 197 28.64 24.06 -16.29
CA GLY A 197 29.91 24.75 -16.22
C GLY A 197 29.99 25.83 -15.13
N ASP A 198 31.18 26.42 -14.95
CA ASP A 198 31.48 27.36 -13.86
C ASP A 198 30.82 28.74 -14.02
N TYR A 199 30.31 29.10 -15.20
CA TYR A 199 29.72 30.42 -15.51
C TYR A 199 28.19 30.44 -15.57
N PHE A 200 27.52 29.30 -15.41
CA PHE A 200 26.06 29.18 -15.56
C PHE A 200 25.24 30.14 -14.69
N LEU A 201 25.68 30.36 -13.45
CA LEU A 201 24.98 31.26 -12.54
C LEU A 201 25.08 32.72 -12.99
N VAL A 202 26.22 33.10 -13.58
CA VAL A 202 26.44 34.44 -14.13
C VAL A 202 25.52 34.66 -15.33
N ASP A 203 25.44 33.69 -16.24
CA ASP A 203 24.55 33.75 -17.40
C ASP A 203 23.08 33.94 -16.97
N LEU A 204 22.61 33.16 -15.99
CA LEU A 204 21.25 33.29 -15.43
C LEU A 204 20.96 34.64 -14.77
N LEU A 205 21.97 35.26 -14.17
CA LEU A 205 21.83 36.56 -13.51
C LEU A 205 21.89 37.71 -14.52
N GLU A 206 22.66 37.58 -15.60
CA GLU A 206 22.80 38.56 -16.67
C GLU A 206 21.63 38.53 -17.67
N THR A 207 21.08 37.35 -18.00
CA THR A 207 20.02 37.18 -19.02
C THR A 207 18.60 37.28 -18.46
N GLN A 208 18.35 38.14 -17.47
CA GLN A 208 17.00 38.35 -16.92
C GLN A 208 16.16 39.23 -17.86
N ASP A 209 14.98 38.76 -18.27
CA ASP A 209 14.04 39.45 -19.18
C ASP A 209 12.57 39.30 -18.72
N GLU A 210 11.62 39.59 -19.61
CA GLU A 210 10.19 39.41 -19.32
C GLU A 210 9.77 37.94 -19.24
N GLU A 211 10.58 36.98 -19.73
CA GLU A 211 10.27 35.55 -19.74
C GLU A 211 11.07 34.76 -18.69
N ASN A 212 12.26 35.23 -18.32
CA ASN A 212 13.20 34.61 -17.40
C ASN A 212 13.54 35.58 -16.26
N GLN A 213 13.23 35.20 -15.03
CA GLN A 213 13.52 36.02 -13.85
C GLN A 213 14.29 35.23 -12.81
N ALA A 214 15.23 35.88 -12.13
CA ALA A 214 16.00 35.29 -11.04
C ALA A 214 15.73 36.04 -9.73
N VAL A 215 15.59 35.28 -8.64
CA VAL A 215 15.09 35.78 -7.35
C VAL A 215 15.97 35.23 -6.24
N VAL A 216 16.30 36.08 -5.26
CA VAL A 216 17.03 35.70 -4.05
C VAL A 216 16.22 35.95 -2.78
N GLY A 217 16.44 35.08 -1.79
CA GLY A 217 15.95 35.22 -0.44
C GLY A 217 17.09 35.73 0.43
N GLU A 218 16.90 36.90 1.03
CA GLU A 218 17.90 37.59 1.83
C GLU A 218 17.59 37.44 3.32
N ASP A 219 18.62 37.13 4.13
CA ASP A 219 18.59 37.20 5.59
C ASP A 219 19.75 38.08 6.05
N GLY A 220 19.45 39.24 6.64
CA GLY A 220 20.46 40.16 7.16
C GLY A 220 21.46 40.72 6.15
N GLY A 221 21.10 40.86 4.86
CA GLY A 221 21.99 41.37 3.82
C GLY A 221 22.69 40.31 2.97
N THR A 222 22.61 39.03 3.35
CA THR A 222 23.26 37.91 2.66
C THR A 222 22.22 37.08 1.90
N ALA A 223 22.55 36.69 0.66
CA ALA A 223 21.68 35.82 -0.13
C ALA A 223 21.74 34.37 0.40
N VAL A 224 20.65 33.89 1.01
CA VAL A 224 20.55 32.55 1.61
C VAL A 224 19.73 31.58 0.76
N GLY A 225 19.08 32.04 -0.31
CA GLY A 225 18.36 31.19 -1.26
C GLY A 225 18.22 31.84 -2.63
N PHE A 226 18.02 31.01 -3.64
CA PHE A 226 17.93 31.41 -5.04
C PHE A 226 16.88 30.58 -5.80
N MET A 227 16.14 31.25 -6.68
CA MET A 227 15.10 30.67 -7.52
C MET A 227 15.14 31.28 -8.93
N SER A 228 15.12 30.43 -9.96
CA SER A 228 15.02 30.84 -11.37
C SER A 228 13.66 30.46 -11.95
N LEU A 229 12.98 31.43 -12.55
CA LEU A 229 11.63 31.33 -13.12
C LEU A 229 11.68 31.48 -14.64
N CYS A 230 10.85 30.71 -15.35
CA CYS A 230 10.77 30.72 -16.82
C CYS A 230 9.32 30.57 -17.31
N SER A 231 8.87 31.45 -18.21
CA SER A 231 7.53 31.36 -18.84
C SER A 231 7.47 30.35 -20.00
N THR A 232 8.60 30.03 -20.64
CA THR A 232 8.64 29.06 -21.75
C THR A 232 8.59 27.62 -21.24
N VAL A 233 7.48 26.94 -21.50
CA VAL A 233 7.22 25.55 -21.09
C VAL A 233 6.73 24.75 -22.29
N ASN A 234 7.29 23.56 -22.51
CA ASN A 234 6.80 22.64 -23.53
C ASN A 234 5.55 21.90 -23.02
N ILE A 235 4.38 22.51 -23.23
CA ILE A 235 3.08 21.97 -22.80
C ILE A 235 2.74 20.68 -23.54
N SER A 236 3.09 20.57 -24.83
CA SER A 236 2.82 19.38 -25.64
C SER A 236 3.44 18.13 -25.03
N LEU A 237 4.70 18.21 -24.59
CA LEU A 237 5.36 17.12 -23.87
C LEU A 237 4.63 16.77 -22.55
N LEU A 238 4.17 17.78 -21.81
CA LEU A 238 3.44 17.54 -20.56
C LEU A 238 2.08 16.86 -20.79
N HIS A 239 1.36 17.22 -21.86
CA HIS A 239 0.11 16.55 -22.27
C HIS A 239 0.33 15.09 -22.67
N GLU A 240 1.50 14.74 -23.21
CA GLU A 240 1.84 13.36 -23.55
C GLU A 240 2.19 12.52 -22.31
N CYS A 241 2.72 13.15 -21.27
CA CYS A 241 3.31 12.48 -20.10
C CYS A 241 2.42 12.45 -18.85
N PHE A 242 1.52 13.41 -18.66
CA PHE A 242 0.76 13.60 -17.41
C PHE A 242 -0.75 13.79 -17.62
N ASP A 243 -1.55 13.35 -16.64
CA ASP A 243 -2.98 13.64 -16.60
C ASP A 243 -3.23 15.09 -16.15
N LEU A 244 -3.34 15.97 -17.14
CA LEU A 244 -3.63 17.39 -16.95
C LEU A 244 -5.13 17.73 -17.09
N GLY A 245 -6.00 16.72 -17.24
CA GLY A 245 -7.44 16.88 -17.35
C GLY A 245 -8.05 17.73 -16.23
N PRO A 246 -7.74 17.45 -14.93
CA PRO A 246 -8.24 18.22 -13.80
C PRO A 246 -7.81 19.68 -13.75
N PHE A 247 -6.76 20.05 -14.50
CA PHE A 247 -6.18 21.40 -14.54
C PHE A 247 -6.43 22.10 -15.89
N HIS A 248 -7.39 21.61 -16.67
CA HIS A 248 -7.73 22.14 -17.99
C HIS A 248 -6.51 22.21 -18.93
N GLY A 249 -5.63 21.21 -18.87
CA GLY A 249 -4.46 21.14 -19.72
C GLY A 249 -3.42 22.24 -19.49
N LEU A 250 -3.46 22.97 -18.36
CA LEU A 250 -2.62 24.16 -18.09
C LEU A 250 -2.89 25.33 -19.05
N CYS A 251 -4.04 25.32 -19.73
CA CYS A 251 -4.46 26.35 -20.67
C CYS A 251 -5.65 27.15 -20.10
N LYS A 252 -5.84 28.39 -20.59
CA LYS A 252 -7.07 29.15 -20.31
C LYS A 252 -8.26 28.52 -21.06
N PRO A 253 -9.46 28.43 -20.46
CA PRO A 253 -10.62 27.85 -21.16
C PRO A 253 -10.96 28.57 -22.45
N HIS A 254 -11.19 27.82 -23.53
CA HIS A 254 -11.54 28.32 -24.86
C HIS A 254 -12.84 27.64 -25.36
N PRO A 255 -13.74 28.35 -26.07
CA PRO A 255 -15.00 27.77 -26.57
C PRO A 255 -14.80 26.59 -27.52
N ASP A 256 -13.67 26.53 -28.23
CA ASP A 256 -13.32 25.45 -29.17
C ASP A 256 -12.57 24.27 -28.52
N ASP A 257 -12.52 24.20 -27.19
CA ASP A 257 -11.90 23.07 -26.47
C ASP A 257 -12.71 21.79 -26.65
N ILE A 258 -12.04 20.69 -27.02
CA ILE A 258 -12.66 19.39 -27.21
C ILE A 258 -12.37 18.55 -25.97
N LEU A 259 -13.25 18.65 -24.97
CA LEU A 259 -13.07 18.05 -23.63
C LEU A 259 -13.70 16.67 -23.47
N LYS A 260 -14.57 16.26 -24.38
CA LYS A 260 -15.26 14.96 -24.38
C LYS A 260 -15.28 14.39 -25.80
N MET A 261 -15.29 13.07 -25.94
CA MET A 261 -15.57 12.44 -27.23
C MET A 261 -16.90 12.98 -27.78
N PRO A 262 -16.94 13.41 -29.05
CA PRO A 262 -18.20 13.63 -29.75
C PRO A 262 -19.00 12.32 -29.71
N CYS A 263 -20.21 12.37 -29.14
CA CYS A 263 -21.00 11.17 -28.87
C CYS A 263 -21.35 10.44 -30.17
N TRP A 264 -20.80 9.24 -30.39
CA TRP A 264 -21.09 8.36 -31.53
C TRP A 264 -22.58 7.98 -31.65
N SER A 265 -23.37 8.13 -30.58
CA SER A 265 -24.81 7.82 -30.58
C SER A 265 -25.62 8.67 -31.57
N LEU A 266 -25.19 9.89 -31.89
CA LEU A 266 -25.82 10.71 -32.94
C LEU A 266 -25.51 10.19 -34.36
N MET A 267 -24.33 9.57 -34.57
CA MET A 267 -23.96 8.98 -35.86
C MET A 267 -24.69 7.66 -36.13
N VAL A 268 -25.04 6.88 -35.11
CA VAL A 268 -25.85 5.66 -35.27
C VAL A 268 -27.31 6.01 -35.55
N THR A 269 -27.87 7.03 -34.88
CA THR A 269 -29.23 7.50 -35.18
C THR A 269 -29.32 8.06 -36.61
N LEU A 270 -28.26 8.73 -37.09
CA LEU A 270 -28.11 9.12 -38.50
C LEU A 270 -27.99 7.89 -39.42
N ARG A 271 -27.19 6.86 -39.08
CA ARG A 271 -27.13 5.61 -39.88
C ARG A 271 -28.46 4.87 -39.98
N VAL A 272 -29.31 4.93 -38.95
CA VAL A 272 -30.65 4.31 -38.96
C VAL A 272 -31.66 5.15 -39.77
N SER A 273 -31.48 6.46 -39.86
CA SER A 273 -32.28 7.34 -40.73
C SER A 273 -31.78 7.37 -42.19
N PHE A 274 -30.57 6.88 -42.47
CA PHE A 274 -29.99 6.75 -43.81
C PHE A 274 -30.56 5.60 -44.67
N MET A 275 -31.54 4.82 -44.19
CA MET A 275 -32.22 3.78 -44.99
C MET A 275 -33.60 4.18 -45.53
N LYS A 276 -34.05 5.43 -45.34
CA LYS A 276 -35.28 5.92 -45.96
C LYS A 276 -35.13 7.39 -46.38
N GLU A 277 -34.79 7.62 -47.64
CA GLU A 277 -35.49 8.53 -48.57
C GLU A 277 -34.66 8.84 -49.83
N ASN A 278 -35.37 9.26 -50.87
CA ASN A 278 -34.97 9.25 -52.28
C ASN A 278 -33.99 10.36 -52.69
N VAL A 279 -33.34 10.06 -53.81
CA VAL A 279 -32.41 10.87 -54.61
C VAL A 279 -32.97 12.25 -54.95
N SER A 280 -32.47 13.31 -54.29
CA SER A 280 -32.23 14.65 -54.88
C SER A 280 -31.73 15.62 -53.80
N GLU A 281 -30.52 15.43 -53.28
CA GLU A 281 -29.71 16.49 -52.62
C GLU A 281 -28.31 15.92 -52.33
N ARG A 282 -27.48 15.79 -53.38
CA ARG A 282 -26.13 15.22 -53.29
C ARG A 282 -25.00 16.27 -53.31
N LEU A 283 -25.30 17.56 -53.24
CA LEU A 283 -24.32 18.62 -53.58
C LEU A 283 -24.00 19.65 -52.49
N SER A 284 -24.52 19.54 -51.27
CA SER A 284 -24.17 20.47 -50.18
C SER A 284 -23.27 19.88 -49.08
N VAL A 285 -23.08 18.55 -49.03
CA VAL A 285 -22.35 17.90 -47.91
C VAL A 285 -20.92 17.47 -48.29
N ILE A 286 -20.55 17.48 -49.57
CA ILE A 286 -19.18 17.17 -50.02
C ILE A 286 -18.19 18.33 -49.75
N SER A 287 -18.69 19.53 -49.43
CA SER A 287 -17.83 20.70 -49.16
C SER A 287 -17.13 20.66 -47.79
N CYS A 288 -17.60 19.87 -46.81
CA CYS A 288 -16.99 19.85 -45.46
C CYS A 288 -15.91 18.78 -45.28
N LEU A 289 -15.84 17.77 -46.15
CA LEU A 289 -14.86 16.68 -46.05
C LEU A 289 -13.54 16.98 -46.79
N LEU A 290 -13.48 18.04 -47.60
CA LEU A 290 -12.28 18.43 -48.35
C LEU A 290 -11.42 19.51 -47.68
N LEU A 291 -11.81 20.05 -46.52
CA LEU A 291 -11.07 21.10 -45.80
C LEU A 291 -10.18 20.60 -44.66
N LEU A 292 -10.01 19.28 -44.48
CA LEU A 292 -9.13 18.71 -43.45
C LEU A 292 -7.85 18.06 -44.01
N GLN A 293 -7.46 18.37 -45.25
CA GLN A 293 -6.29 17.76 -45.90
C GLN A 293 -5.34 18.71 -46.63
N GLN A 294 -5.30 20.00 -46.26
CA GLN A 294 -4.26 20.91 -46.71
C GLN A 294 -3.83 21.82 -45.56
N ASP A 295 -2.68 21.50 -44.96
CA ASP A 295 -1.63 22.43 -44.54
C ASP A 295 -0.50 21.64 -43.86
N ALA A 296 0.33 21.01 -44.68
CA ALA A 296 1.67 20.55 -44.30
C ALA A 296 2.68 21.43 -45.03
N VAL A 297 3.08 22.53 -44.40
CA VAL A 297 4.19 23.37 -44.86
C VAL A 297 5.41 23.07 -43.99
N ALA A 298 6.49 22.66 -44.66
CA ALA A 298 7.78 22.32 -44.10
C ALA A 298 8.51 23.53 -43.50
N VAL A 299 9.22 23.32 -42.40
CA VAL A 299 10.25 24.23 -41.85
C VAL A 299 11.44 23.36 -41.38
N PRO A 300 12.71 23.75 -41.63
CA PRO A 300 13.84 22.83 -41.65
C PRO A 300 14.43 22.54 -40.26
N HIS A 301 14.80 21.29 -40.04
CA HIS A 301 15.65 20.87 -38.94
C HIS A 301 17.09 21.40 -39.15
N THR A 302 17.64 22.03 -38.11
CA THR A 302 19.09 22.24 -37.98
C THR A 302 19.57 21.29 -36.88
N GLU A 303 20.33 20.27 -37.27
CA GLU A 303 21.01 19.35 -36.36
C GLU A 303 22.36 19.90 -35.90
N LEU A 304 22.87 19.36 -34.78
CA LEU A 304 24.21 18.71 -34.60
C LEU A 304 24.43 18.40 -33.08
N PRO A 305 25.30 17.45 -32.66
CA PRO A 305 25.42 16.04 -33.06
C PRO A 305 25.63 15.05 -31.86
N LEU A 306 25.54 13.73 -32.09
CA LEU A 306 26.59 12.71 -31.81
C LEU A 306 26.13 11.25 -32.06
N ASP A 307 26.69 10.69 -33.14
CA ASP A 307 27.28 9.35 -33.40
C ASP A 307 26.52 8.02 -33.20
N ASP A 308 26.09 7.49 -34.35
CA ASP A 308 26.48 6.21 -35.00
C ASP A 308 26.46 4.86 -34.24
N VAL A 309 25.50 3.99 -34.62
CA VAL A 309 25.78 2.61 -35.10
C VAL A 309 24.77 2.20 -36.19
N ARG A 310 25.26 1.93 -37.40
CA ARG A 310 24.53 1.31 -38.54
C ARG A 310 24.20 -0.17 -38.32
N GLY A 311 23.03 -0.61 -38.80
CA GLY A 311 22.81 -2.05 -39.04
C GLY A 311 21.42 -2.52 -39.51
N LYS A 312 21.17 -2.40 -40.82
CA LYS A 312 20.37 -3.28 -41.71
C LYS A 312 18.85 -3.50 -41.51
N ASP A 313 18.16 -3.28 -42.63
CA ASP A 313 16.76 -3.58 -42.96
C ASP A 313 16.36 -5.04 -42.76
N PHE A 314 15.16 -5.27 -42.21
CA PHE A 314 14.36 -6.46 -42.52
C PHE A 314 12.88 -6.10 -42.64
N LYS A 315 12.35 -6.23 -43.86
CA LYS A 315 10.92 -6.25 -44.18
C LYS A 315 10.33 -7.60 -43.77
N PHE A 316 9.23 -7.61 -43.02
CA PHE A 316 8.30 -8.73 -43.01
C PHE A 316 6.87 -8.22 -43.24
N ALA A 317 6.21 -8.88 -44.19
CA ALA A 317 4.84 -8.63 -44.61
C ALA A 317 3.86 -9.01 -43.50
N ALA A 318 2.91 -8.11 -43.20
CA ALA A 318 1.81 -8.37 -42.30
C ALA A 318 0.65 -9.05 -43.06
N THR A 319 0.21 -10.19 -42.56
CA THR A 319 -1.12 -10.77 -42.83
C THR A 319 -2.05 -10.33 -41.69
N PRO A 320 -3.32 -9.95 -41.97
CA PRO A 320 -4.18 -9.32 -40.96
C PRO A 320 -4.77 -10.39 -40.04
N VAL A 321 -4.54 -10.26 -38.74
CA VAL A 321 -5.27 -10.99 -37.69
C VAL A 321 -6.24 -10.01 -37.06
N LEU A 322 -7.50 -10.43 -36.90
CA LEU A 322 -8.62 -9.62 -36.40
C LEU A 322 -8.27 -8.89 -35.11
N GLU A 323 -8.16 -7.57 -35.21
CA GLU A 323 -8.04 -6.63 -34.11
C GLU A 323 -9.43 -6.43 -33.48
N THR A 324 -9.60 -6.83 -32.23
CA THR A 324 -10.56 -6.19 -31.33
C THR A 324 -9.92 -4.87 -30.88
N GLU A 325 -10.31 -3.78 -31.52
CA GLU A 325 -9.92 -2.42 -31.14
C GLU A 325 -10.38 -2.13 -29.69
N GLU A 326 -9.44 -2.07 -28.74
CA GLU A 326 -9.65 -1.32 -27.51
C GLU A 326 -9.45 0.16 -27.87
N GLU A 327 -10.47 0.99 -27.62
CA GLU A 327 -10.46 2.43 -27.88
C GLU A 327 -9.23 3.09 -27.21
N ASP A 328 -8.34 3.70 -28.02
CA ASP A 328 -7.32 4.60 -27.49
C ASP A 328 -7.99 5.66 -26.60
N ALA A 329 -7.57 5.74 -25.33
CA ALA A 329 -8.16 6.66 -24.35
C ALA A 329 -8.20 8.09 -24.91
N PHE A 330 -9.41 8.62 -25.08
CA PHE A 330 -9.64 9.95 -25.63
C PHE A 330 -8.81 11.00 -24.89
N ARG A 331 -7.98 11.74 -25.64
CA ARG A 331 -7.18 12.84 -25.12
C ARG A 331 -7.86 14.18 -25.42
N PRO A 332 -8.18 14.99 -24.41
CA PRO A 332 -8.73 16.32 -24.64
C PRO A 332 -7.78 17.20 -25.46
N VAL A 333 -8.34 18.02 -26.33
CA VAL A 333 -7.57 19.02 -27.11
C VAL A 333 -7.90 20.41 -26.59
N TYR A 334 -6.89 21.10 -26.07
CA TYR A 334 -6.99 22.45 -25.53
C TYR A 334 -6.48 23.46 -26.57
N ARG A 335 -7.29 24.47 -26.89
CA ARG A 335 -6.95 25.55 -27.85
C ARG A 335 -6.68 26.89 -27.19
N GLY A 336 -6.83 26.97 -25.87
CA GLY A 336 -6.50 28.16 -25.08
C GLY A 336 -5.01 28.48 -25.02
N THR A 337 -4.70 29.72 -24.62
CA THR A 337 -3.31 30.16 -24.39
C THR A 337 -2.71 29.51 -23.14
N SER A 338 -1.37 29.37 -23.14
CA SER A 338 -0.60 28.88 -21.99
C SER A 338 -0.89 29.71 -20.74
N ASN A 339 -1.14 29.03 -19.62
CA ASN A 339 -1.40 29.64 -18.33
C ASN A 339 -0.37 29.22 -17.27
N VAL A 340 0.86 28.92 -17.68
CA VAL A 340 1.87 28.29 -16.82
C VAL A 340 3.24 28.95 -16.91
N PHE A 341 3.96 28.99 -15.78
CA PHE A 341 5.40 29.23 -15.70
C PHE A 341 6.09 28.15 -14.88
N CYS A 342 7.38 27.93 -15.10
CA CYS A 342 8.18 26.88 -14.49
C CYS A 342 9.30 27.42 -13.59
N ILE A 343 9.52 26.78 -12.45
CA ILE A 343 10.74 26.96 -11.64
C ILE A 343 11.82 26.04 -12.22
N ARG A 344 12.86 26.62 -12.83
CA ARG A 344 13.96 25.87 -13.44
C ARG A 344 15.00 25.41 -12.43
N LEU A 345 15.30 26.28 -11.47
CA LEU A 345 16.33 26.04 -10.47
C LEU A 345 15.87 26.58 -9.12
N PHE A 346 16.12 25.82 -8.05
CA PHE A 346 15.82 26.22 -6.69
C PHE A 346 16.90 25.70 -5.74
N CYS A 347 17.46 26.58 -4.92
CA CYS A 347 18.35 26.18 -3.83
C CYS A 347 18.21 27.14 -2.64
N ILE A 348 18.41 26.62 -1.44
CA ILE A 348 18.41 27.42 -0.20
C ILE A 348 19.42 26.83 0.78
N ASP A 349 19.97 27.63 1.67
CA ASP A 349 20.81 27.12 2.74
C ASP A 349 20.01 26.21 3.70
N LYS A 350 20.67 25.16 4.21
CA LYS A 350 20.05 24.12 5.04
C LYS A 350 19.43 24.69 6.31
N GLN A 351 20.02 25.76 6.86
CA GLN A 351 19.53 26.39 8.09
C GLN A 351 18.19 27.15 7.87
N HIS A 352 17.86 27.44 6.62
CA HIS A 352 16.71 28.24 6.21
C HIS A 352 15.66 27.42 5.43
N GLU A 353 15.79 26.09 5.35
CA GLU A 353 14.86 25.23 4.60
C GLU A 353 13.38 25.39 5.00
N SER A 354 13.09 25.59 6.29
CA SER A 354 11.72 25.82 6.76
C SER A 354 11.13 27.16 6.28
N ARG A 355 11.97 28.05 5.73
CA ARG A 355 11.61 29.38 5.22
C ARG A 355 11.44 29.41 3.69
N GLN A 356 11.68 28.29 2.99
CA GLN A 356 11.51 28.17 1.53
C GLN A 356 10.11 28.59 1.05
N VAL A 357 9.09 28.32 1.86
CA VAL A 357 7.69 28.64 1.55
C VAL A 357 7.51 30.12 1.21
N TRP A 358 8.27 31.03 1.84
CA TRP A 358 8.17 32.46 1.57
C TRP A 358 8.63 32.85 0.16
N MET A 359 9.66 32.19 -0.37
CA MET A 359 10.11 32.41 -1.76
C MET A 359 9.07 31.88 -2.76
N GLY A 360 8.46 30.73 -2.48
CA GLY A 360 7.36 30.19 -3.29
C GLY A 360 6.10 31.07 -3.26
N LEU A 361 5.71 31.56 -2.09
CA LEU A 361 4.60 32.50 -1.92
C LEU A 361 4.83 33.80 -2.71
N TRP A 362 6.08 34.30 -2.73
CA TRP A 362 6.45 35.49 -3.50
C TRP A 362 6.38 35.23 -5.01
N ALA A 363 6.96 34.12 -5.50
CA ALA A 363 6.95 33.75 -6.91
C ALA A 363 5.52 33.59 -7.47
N CYS A 364 4.60 33.07 -6.66
CA CYS A 364 3.20 32.91 -7.04
C CYS A 364 2.34 34.16 -6.77
N SER A 365 2.90 35.24 -6.19
CA SER A 365 2.16 36.45 -5.85
C SER A 365 1.98 37.38 -7.06
N PRO A 366 0.87 38.16 -7.12
CA PRO A 366 0.67 39.18 -8.16
C PRO A 366 1.76 40.25 -8.27
N LEU A 367 2.52 40.45 -7.19
CA LEU A 367 3.51 41.51 -7.07
C LEU A 367 4.93 41.04 -7.44
N GLY A 368 5.16 39.73 -7.57
CA GLY A 368 6.49 39.14 -7.79
C GLY A 368 6.61 38.15 -8.96
N GLY A 369 5.50 37.61 -9.48
CA GLY A 369 5.53 36.65 -10.59
C GLY A 369 5.52 37.26 -12.00
N LEU A 370 5.85 36.43 -13.00
CA LEU A 370 5.62 36.68 -14.43
C LEU A 370 4.11 36.96 -14.64
N GLY A 371 3.74 38.24 -14.72
CA GLY A 371 2.35 38.67 -14.64
C GLY A 371 1.51 38.10 -15.79
N ASN A 372 0.42 37.38 -15.45
CA ASN A 372 -0.69 36.86 -16.30
C ASN A 372 -0.84 35.32 -16.36
N THR A 373 0.00 34.56 -15.64
CA THR A 373 -0.13 33.09 -15.48
C THR A 373 -0.66 32.68 -14.11
N ASP A 374 -1.57 31.71 -14.06
CA ASP A 374 -2.18 31.22 -12.81
C ASP A 374 -1.48 29.98 -12.24
N PHE A 375 -0.76 29.21 -13.06
CA PHE A 375 -0.08 27.97 -12.65
C PHE A 375 1.44 28.14 -12.59
N CYS A 376 2.03 27.62 -11.52
CA CYS A 376 3.46 27.45 -11.31
C CYS A 376 3.78 25.96 -11.31
N ILE A 377 4.77 25.52 -12.09
CA ILE A 377 5.19 24.12 -12.14
C ILE A 377 6.65 23.92 -11.76
N VAL A 378 6.96 22.75 -11.20
CA VAL A 378 8.31 22.30 -10.89
C VAL A 378 8.46 20.86 -11.36
N LEU A 379 9.56 20.58 -12.05
CA LEU A 379 9.95 19.23 -12.45
C LEU A 379 11.03 18.72 -11.50
N VAL A 380 10.79 17.55 -10.91
CA VAL A 380 11.66 16.99 -9.86
C VAL A 380 12.05 15.55 -10.24
N PRO A 381 13.34 15.17 -10.27
CA PRO A 381 13.72 13.81 -10.58
C PRO A 381 13.16 12.79 -9.57
N HIS A 382 12.80 11.59 -10.03
CA HIS A 382 12.15 10.54 -9.21
C HIS A 382 12.93 10.11 -7.96
N LEU A 383 14.26 10.21 -7.99
CA LEU A 383 15.14 9.81 -6.88
C LEU A 383 15.38 10.94 -5.86
N THR A 384 14.89 12.15 -6.14
CA THR A 384 15.09 13.29 -5.23
C THR A 384 13.98 13.29 -4.18
N PRO A 385 14.30 13.34 -2.87
CA PRO A 385 13.28 13.41 -1.82
C PRO A 385 12.51 14.74 -1.90
N GLU A 386 11.25 14.73 -1.45
CA GLU A 386 10.44 15.95 -1.37
C GLU A 386 11.02 16.92 -0.34
N PHE A 387 11.26 18.17 -0.75
CA PHE A 387 11.66 19.27 0.13
C PHE A 387 10.46 20.16 0.50
N HIS A 388 10.61 20.99 1.54
CA HIS A 388 9.54 21.76 2.17
C HIS A 388 8.68 22.59 1.18
N LEU A 389 9.28 23.22 0.16
CA LEU A 389 8.51 23.96 -0.85
C LEU A 389 7.53 23.08 -1.61
N ILE A 390 7.96 21.88 -2.04
CA ILE A 390 7.14 20.95 -2.85
C ILE A 390 5.94 20.44 -2.06
N GLN A 391 6.01 20.39 -0.72
CA GLN A 391 4.88 19.95 0.11
C GLN A 391 3.64 20.86 -0.05
N SER A 392 3.83 22.10 -0.50
CA SER A 392 2.74 23.02 -0.84
C SER A 392 2.17 22.81 -2.25
N PHE A 393 2.85 22.04 -3.11
CA PHE A 393 2.46 21.79 -4.49
C PHE A 393 1.60 20.52 -4.60
N VAL A 394 0.80 20.48 -5.64
CA VAL A 394 -0.01 19.34 -6.03
C VAL A 394 0.77 18.49 -7.03
N ARG A 395 1.09 17.26 -6.64
CA ARG A 395 1.64 16.27 -7.57
C ARG A 395 0.59 15.93 -8.64
N VAL A 396 0.99 16.03 -9.91
CA VAL A 396 0.20 15.58 -11.05
C VAL A 396 0.48 14.11 -11.33
N VAL A 397 -0.55 13.33 -11.66
CA VAL A 397 -0.40 11.90 -11.90
C VAL A 397 0.21 11.67 -13.28
N PRO A 398 1.38 11.00 -13.40
CA PRO A 398 1.93 10.62 -14.69
C PRO A 398 1.13 9.47 -15.30
N PHE A 399 1.09 9.39 -16.63
CA PHE A 399 0.57 8.21 -17.29
C PHE A 399 1.51 7.02 -17.07
N CYS A 400 0.95 5.81 -16.90
CA CYS A 400 1.73 4.58 -16.67
C CYS A 400 2.71 4.23 -17.81
N THR A 401 2.56 4.82 -19.00
CA THR A 401 3.45 4.68 -20.15
C THR A 401 4.47 5.80 -20.31
N SER A 402 4.40 6.83 -19.47
CA SER A 402 5.27 7.99 -19.60
C SER A 402 6.71 7.58 -19.32
N THR A 403 7.59 7.75 -20.30
CA THR A 403 9.04 7.51 -20.16
C THR A 403 9.78 8.69 -19.52
N PHE A 404 9.05 9.74 -19.13
CA PHE A 404 9.65 10.94 -18.56
C PHE A 404 10.24 10.67 -17.17
N ASN A 405 11.47 11.13 -16.94
CA ASN A 405 12.25 10.81 -15.74
C ASN A 405 12.05 11.80 -14.57
N HIS A 406 11.05 12.67 -14.65
CA HIS A 406 10.73 13.65 -13.62
C HIS A 406 9.26 13.55 -13.22
N GLU A 407 8.98 13.86 -11.97
CA GLU A 407 7.67 14.17 -11.44
C GLU A 407 7.29 15.62 -11.73
N LEU A 408 6.00 15.85 -11.98
CA LEU A 408 5.42 17.17 -12.19
C LEU A 408 4.64 17.59 -10.94
N TYR A 409 5.09 18.70 -10.35
CA TYR A 409 4.41 19.36 -9.25
C TYR A 409 3.83 20.69 -9.73
N LEU A 410 2.60 20.98 -9.33
CA LEU A 410 1.84 22.13 -9.77
C LEU A 410 1.30 22.91 -8.58
N PHE A 411 1.42 24.23 -8.62
CA PHE A 411 0.82 25.14 -7.67
C PHE A 411 0.00 26.18 -8.42
N HIS A 412 -1.22 26.43 -7.98
CA HIS A 412 -2.08 27.44 -8.57
C HIS A 412 -2.15 28.67 -7.67
N ARG A 413 -2.16 29.87 -8.25
CA ARG A 413 -2.13 31.15 -7.53
C ARG A 413 -3.24 31.29 -6.47
N VAL A 414 -4.44 30.78 -6.74
CA VAL A 414 -5.56 30.80 -5.77
C VAL A 414 -5.28 29.92 -4.54
N GLY A 415 -4.35 28.97 -4.63
CA GLY A 415 -3.85 28.20 -3.49
C GLY A 415 -3.11 29.05 -2.44
N LEU A 416 -2.80 30.33 -2.72
CA LEU A 416 -2.27 31.30 -1.76
C LEU A 416 -3.33 31.90 -0.84
N LEU A 417 -4.62 31.71 -1.15
CA LEU A 417 -5.69 32.19 -0.28
C LEU A 417 -5.53 31.51 1.08
N LYS A 418 -5.53 32.31 2.15
CA LYS A 418 -5.47 31.83 3.55
C LYS A 418 -6.77 32.07 4.31
N SER A 419 -7.74 32.74 3.68
CA SER A 419 -9.04 33.07 4.23
C SER A 419 -10.07 32.02 3.81
N PHE A 420 -10.08 30.89 4.49
CA PHE A 420 -11.15 29.89 4.35
C PHE A 420 -11.95 29.83 5.64
N HIS A 421 -13.26 29.79 5.52
CA HIS A 421 -14.14 29.53 6.65
C HIS A 421 -14.85 28.21 6.41
N ILE A 422 -14.57 27.24 7.29
CA ILE A 422 -15.19 25.92 7.28
C ILE A 422 -16.34 25.97 8.28
N ARG A 423 -17.55 25.65 7.82
CA ARG A 423 -18.77 25.64 8.64
C ARG A 423 -19.69 24.50 8.27
N LYS A 424 -20.63 24.17 9.16
CA LYS A 424 -21.68 23.19 8.87
C LYS A 424 -22.51 23.66 7.66
N ALA A 425 -22.82 22.73 6.75
CA ALA A 425 -23.56 23.00 5.53
C ALA A 425 -25.05 23.22 5.82
N THR A 426 -25.68 24.02 4.97
CA THR A 426 -27.08 24.42 5.04
C THR A 426 -27.78 24.11 3.72
N THR A 427 -29.11 24.15 3.69
CA THR A 427 -29.91 23.97 2.46
C THR A 427 -29.51 24.93 1.33
N ASN A 428 -28.97 26.10 1.67
CA ASN A 428 -28.55 27.11 0.70
C ASN A 428 -27.27 26.73 -0.06
N ASP A 429 -26.50 25.77 0.47
CA ASP A 429 -25.22 25.36 -0.12
C ASP A 429 -25.40 24.34 -1.26
N ILE A 430 -26.57 23.67 -1.34
CA ILE A 430 -26.86 22.59 -2.31
C ILE A 430 -26.58 22.99 -3.77
N PRO A 431 -27.04 24.15 -4.29
CA PRO A 431 -26.77 24.54 -5.68
C PRO A 431 -25.29 24.76 -5.97
N GLY A 432 -24.53 25.21 -4.97
CA GLY A 432 -23.08 25.38 -5.06
C GLY A 432 -22.35 24.04 -5.16
N VAL A 433 -22.75 23.08 -4.33
CA VAL A 433 -22.22 21.71 -4.35
C VAL A 433 -22.53 21.03 -5.69
N GLU A 434 -23.75 21.14 -6.19
CA GLU A 434 -24.17 20.59 -7.49
C GLU A 434 -23.28 21.06 -8.65
N LYS A 435 -22.94 22.36 -8.65
CA LYS A 435 -22.04 22.92 -9.67
C LYS A 435 -20.64 22.34 -9.59
N LEU A 436 -20.12 22.07 -8.38
CA LEU A 436 -18.77 21.54 -8.18
C LEU A 436 -18.68 20.07 -8.59
N ILE A 437 -19.68 19.26 -8.25
CA ILE A 437 -19.64 17.82 -8.50
C ILE A 437 -20.08 17.42 -9.91
N LYS A 438 -20.59 18.35 -10.73
CA LYS A 438 -21.17 18.07 -12.05
C LYS A 438 -20.28 17.22 -12.96
N THR A 439 -18.95 17.35 -12.85
CA THR A 439 -17.98 16.62 -13.68
C THR A 439 -17.58 15.25 -13.12
N LEU A 440 -18.01 14.90 -11.90
CA LEU A 440 -17.69 13.63 -11.25
C LEU A 440 -18.66 12.52 -11.65
N SER A 441 -18.16 11.29 -11.74
CA SER A 441 -18.95 10.09 -12.09
C SER A 441 -20.02 9.72 -11.04
N LEU A 442 -19.86 10.13 -9.79
CA LEU A 442 -20.76 9.83 -8.65
C LEU A 442 -21.57 11.05 -8.18
N ASN A 443 -21.76 12.02 -9.05
CA ASN A 443 -22.46 13.27 -8.73
C ASN A 443 -23.89 13.05 -8.19
N GLU A 444 -24.64 12.09 -8.76
CA GLU A 444 -26.01 11.78 -8.35
C GLU A 444 -26.08 11.18 -6.93
N SER A 445 -25.17 10.25 -6.59
CA SER A 445 -25.12 9.66 -5.24
C SER A 445 -24.81 10.71 -4.19
N ILE A 446 -23.76 11.51 -4.42
CA ILE A 446 -23.34 12.58 -3.50
C ILE A 446 -24.48 13.57 -3.26
N LEU A 447 -25.21 13.96 -4.33
CA LEU A 447 -26.37 14.84 -4.22
C LEU A 447 -27.53 14.21 -3.46
N ASN A 448 -27.80 12.92 -3.67
CA ASN A 448 -28.88 12.21 -2.97
C ASN A 448 -28.57 12.09 -1.48
N ASP A 449 -27.33 11.71 -1.14
CA ASP A 449 -26.83 11.62 0.23
C ASP A 449 -26.92 12.99 0.92
N LEU A 450 -26.43 14.05 0.25
CA LEU A 450 -26.53 15.43 0.76
C LEU A 450 -27.99 15.83 1.04
N LYS A 451 -28.93 15.52 0.13
CA LYS A 451 -30.36 15.83 0.29
C LYS A 451 -30.97 15.05 1.45
N MET A 452 -30.71 13.74 1.53
CA MET A 452 -31.19 12.89 2.62
C MET A 452 -30.73 13.43 3.99
N PHE A 453 -29.46 13.83 4.11
CA PHE A 453 -28.93 14.37 5.37
C PHE A 453 -29.49 15.74 5.74
N THR A 454 -29.71 16.60 4.75
CA THR A 454 -30.27 17.93 4.99
C THR A 454 -31.74 17.84 5.45
N VAL A 455 -32.49 16.83 4.98
CA VAL A 455 -33.90 16.59 5.32
C VAL A 455 -34.05 15.84 6.65
N ALA A 456 -33.18 14.87 6.95
CA ALA A 456 -33.38 13.96 8.08
C ALA A 456 -33.27 14.63 9.46
N ARG A 457 -32.47 15.70 9.65
CA ARG A 457 -32.27 16.52 10.88
C ARG A 457 -32.18 15.79 12.25
N LYS A 458 -32.19 14.45 12.31
CA LYS A 458 -32.37 13.65 13.53
C LYS A 458 -31.15 12.83 13.94
N ASP A 459 -30.15 12.69 13.06
CA ASP A 459 -28.88 12.04 13.39
C ASP A 459 -27.74 13.07 13.51
N PRO A 460 -26.71 12.84 14.35
CA PRO A 460 -25.55 13.72 14.52
C PRO A 460 -24.61 13.64 13.31
N VAL A 461 -25.12 14.09 12.15
CA VAL A 461 -24.40 14.16 10.88
C VAL A 461 -23.85 15.57 10.72
N SER A 462 -22.54 15.69 10.55
CA SER A 462 -21.89 16.99 10.30
C SER A 462 -21.45 17.05 8.86
N ILE A 463 -22.08 17.93 8.08
CA ILE A 463 -21.70 18.20 6.69
C ILE A 463 -20.87 19.47 6.71
N PHE A 464 -19.69 19.48 6.09
CA PHE A 464 -18.88 20.68 5.89
C PHE A 464 -18.68 20.87 4.39
N ALA A 465 -19.47 21.76 3.77
CA ALA A 465 -19.53 21.94 2.32
C ALA A 465 -19.78 20.61 1.55
N ASN A 466 -18.75 20.04 0.90
CA ASN A 466 -18.81 18.79 0.11
C ASN A 466 -18.35 17.55 0.87
N ILE A 467 -18.15 17.66 2.19
CA ILE A 467 -17.66 16.58 3.04
C ILE A 467 -18.80 16.09 3.91
N ILE A 468 -19.11 14.80 3.82
CA ILE A 468 -20.23 14.17 4.51
C ILE A 468 -19.66 13.17 5.52
N MET A 469 -19.98 13.37 6.80
CA MET A 469 -19.53 12.53 7.90
C MET A 469 -20.67 12.23 8.88
N LYS A 470 -20.68 11.01 9.43
CA LYS A 470 -21.59 10.57 10.50
C LYS A 470 -20.82 10.14 11.74
N THR A 471 -21.52 9.96 12.86
CA THR A 471 -21.02 9.13 13.95
C THR A 471 -20.94 7.67 13.50
N GLU A 472 -19.83 7.00 13.83
CA GLU A 472 -19.66 5.57 13.58
C GLU A 472 -20.43 4.77 14.64
N TRP A 473 -21.23 3.80 14.19
CA TRP A 473 -22.05 2.98 15.07
C TRP A 473 -21.48 1.56 15.23
N ASP A 474 -20.78 1.03 14.22
CA ASP A 474 -20.20 -0.32 14.21
C ASP A 474 -18.75 -0.31 14.76
N ILE A 475 -18.50 0.45 15.83
CA ILE A 475 -17.15 0.65 16.39
C ILE A 475 -16.56 -0.66 16.96
N GLU A 476 -17.38 -1.45 17.63
CA GLU A 476 -16.97 -2.75 18.19
C GLU A 476 -16.58 -3.75 17.08
N TYR A 477 -17.28 -3.70 15.94
CA TYR A 477 -16.89 -4.47 14.75
C TYR A 477 -15.52 -4.02 14.24
N ILE A 478 -15.31 -2.70 14.09
CA ILE A 478 -14.02 -2.16 13.63
C ILE A 478 -12.88 -2.56 14.59
N HIS A 479 -13.08 -2.47 15.90
CA HIS A 479 -12.07 -2.82 16.90
C HIS A 479 -11.68 -4.30 16.87
N THR A 480 -12.66 -5.19 16.64
CA THR A 480 -12.48 -6.64 16.60
C THR A 480 -11.95 -7.17 15.27
N HIS A 481 -12.21 -6.45 14.17
CA HIS A 481 -11.85 -6.87 12.81
C HIS A 481 -10.63 -6.16 12.22
N TYR A 482 -10.22 -5.00 12.76
CA TYR A 482 -9.08 -4.24 12.26
C TYR A 482 -8.10 -3.85 13.37
N ASN A 483 -6.82 -3.76 13.03
CA ASN A 483 -5.77 -3.41 13.99
C ASN A 483 -5.66 -1.91 14.23
N ILE A 484 -6.73 -1.28 14.72
CA ILE A 484 -6.76 0.16 15.02
C ILE A 484 -5.86 0.55 16.22
N GLU A 485 -5.49 -0.43 17.04
CA GLU A 485 -4.67 -0.25 18.24
C GLU A 485 -3.21 0.16 17.91
N ASP A 486 -2.78 -0.07 16.66
CA ASP A 486 -1.48 0.42 16.16
C ASP A 486 -1.42 1.96 16.08
N PHE A 487 -2.59 2.61 15.98
CA PHE A 487 -2.69 4.06 15.78
C PHE A 487 -3.23 4.79 16.99
N ILE A 488 -4.21 4.21 17.69
CA ILE A 488 -4.84 4.80 18.87
C ILE A 488 -5.02 3.82 20.02
N ASN A 489 -5.01 4.36 21.23
CA ASN A 489 -5.51 3.65 22.39
C ASN A 489 -7.03 3.81 22.49
N PHE A 490 -7.73 2.80 21.98
CA PHE A 490 -9.19 2.73 21.87
C PHE A 490 -9.94 3.18 23.14
N TYR A 491 -9.44 2.86 24.34
CA TYR A 491 -10.12 3.14 25.61
C TYR A 491 -10.14 4.61 26.01
N TYR A 492 -9.29 5.46 25.40
CA TYR A 492 -9.30 6.90 25.64
C TYR A 492 -10.25 7.65 24.69
N HIS A 493 -10.95 6.96 23.79
CA HIS A 493 -11.90 7.55 22.84
C HIS A 493 -13.33 7.16 23.21
N GLN A 494 -14.19 8.16 23.37
CA GLN A 494 -15.61 7.90 23.62
C GLN A 494 -16.32 7.48 22.32
N ARG A 495 -17.42 6.72 22.43
CA ARG A 495 -18.20 6.26 21.26
C ARG A 495 -18.61 7.41 20.33
N GLU A 496 -18.97 8.55 20.90
CA GLU A 496 -19.38 9.73 20.14
C GLU A 496 -18.23 10.44 19.41
N GLU A 497 -16.97 10.19 19.78
CA GLU A 497 -15.82 10.83 19.14
C GLU A 497 -15.36 10.11 17.87
N HIS A 498 -15.93 8.93 17.57
CA HIS A 498 -15.67 8.21 16.34
C HIS A 498 -16.55 8.72 15.20
N GLY A 499 -15.92 9.07 14.09
CA GLY A 499 -16.55 9.54 12.86
C GLY A 499 -16.39 8.56 11.72
N HIS A 500 -17.40 8.49 10.86
CA HIS A 500 -17.42 7.75 9.60
C HIS A 500 -17.47 8.74 8.44
N LEU A 501 -16.49 8.68 7.55
CA LEU A 501 -16.40 9.52 6.36
C LEU A 501 -17.14 8.85 5.19
N TYR A 502 -18.15 9.53 4.63
CA TYR A 502 -18.88 9.03 3.46
C TYR A 502 -18.29 9.58 2.15
N HIS A 503 -18.15 10.90 2.07
CA HIS A 503 -17.68 11.61 0.88
C HIS A 503 -16.73 12.71 1.30
N PHE A 504 -15.62 12.85 0.56
CA PHE A 504 -14.71 13.98 0.68
C PHE A 504 -14.26 14.38 -0.72
N VAL A 505 -14.82 15.49 -1.19
CA VAL A 505 -14.53 16.05 -2.51
C VAL A 505 -13.90 17.42 -2.34
N LEU A 506 -12.67 17.56 -2.86
CA LEU A 506 -11.94 18.82 -2.86
C LEU A 506 -11.47 19.13 -4.28
N ASN A 507 -11.55 20.41 -4.67
CA ASN A 507 -10.94 20.83 -5.93
C ASN A 507 -9.42 20.59 -5.85
N PRO A 508 -8.79 19.94 -6.86
CA PRO A 508 -7.36 19.63 -6.86
C PRO A 508 -6.45 20.81 -6.53
N ILE A 509 -6.84 22.05 -6.88
CA ILE A 509 -6.11 23.29 -6.57
C ILE A 509 -5.89 23.52 -5.07
N PHE A 510 -6.80 23.03 -4.22
CA PHE A 510 -6.71 23.18 -2.76
C PHE A 510 -6.19 21.92 -2.06
N ARG A 511 -5.66 20.94 -2.81
CA ARG A 511 -5.26 19.64 -2.26
C ARG A 511 -4.21 19.75 -1.15
N HIS A 512 -3.30 20.72 -1.21
CA HIS A 512 -2.32 20.97 -0.13
C HIS A 512 -2.96 21.35 1.21
N TYR A 513 -4.18 21.91 1.22
CA TYR A 513 -4.93 22.20 2.45
C TYR A 513 -5.73 21.00 3.00
N THR A 514 -5.63 19.82 2.40
CA THR A 514 -6.43 18.65 2.82
C THR A 514 -6.22 18.30 4.30
N LYS A 515 -4.99 18.37 4.80
CA LYS A 515 -4.68 18.16 6.22
C LYS A 515 -5.40 19.16 7.13
N HIS A 516 -5.46 20.43 6.70
CA HIS A 516 -6.19 21.47 7.43
C HIS A 516 -7.70 21.19 7.46
N PHE A 517 -8.29 20.81 6.31
CA PHE A 517 -9.71 20.43 6.26
C PHE A 517 -10.02 19.24 7.18
N LEU A 518 -9.17 18.20 7.18
CA LEU A 518 -9.35 17.04 8.07
C LEU A 518 -9.26 17.44 9.56
N LYS A 519 -8.24 18.23 9.93
CA LYS A 519 -8.06 18.74 11.30
C LYS A 519 -9.30 19.51 11.75
N GLU A 520 -9.78 20.41 10.89
CA GLU A 520 -10.90 21.28 11.22
C GLU A 520 -12.23 20.53 11.35
N ILE A 521 -12.46 19.52 10.52
CA ILE A 521 -13.67 18.70 10.58
C ILE A 521 -13.71 17.89 11.87
N LEU A 522 -12.58 17.36 12.33
CA LEU A 522 -12.47 16.70 13.63
C LEU A 522 -12.80 17.67 14.77
N ARG A 523 -12.30 18.90 14.73
CA ARG A 523 -12.60 19.95 15.71
C ARG A 523 -14.09 20.33 15.71
N LEU A 524 -14.64 20.74 14.57
CA LEU A 524 -16.02 21.23 14.46
C LEU A 524 -17.10 20.17 14.70
N ALA A 525 -16.76 18.88 14.52
CA ALA A 525 -17.68 17.77 14.76
C ALA A 525 -17.47 17.06 16.11
N HIS A 526 -16.55 17.55 16.95
CA HIS A 526 -16.17 16.91 18.22
C HIS A 526 -15.76 15.45 18.05
N LYS A 527 -15.05 15.16 16.95
CA LYS A 527 -14.47 13.85 16.65
C LYS A 527 -12.98 13.84 16.96
N SER A 528 -12.48 12.68 17.37
CA SER A 528 -11.05 12.43 17.57
C SER A 528 -10.50 11.43 16.54
N SER A 529 -11.38 10.61 15.96
CA SER A 529 -11.02 9.54 15.03
C SER A 529 -11.96 9.51 13.84
N LEU A 530 -11.43 9.29 12.65
CA LEU A 530 -12.20 9.26 11.40
C LEU A 530 -11.87 8.02 10.59
N TYR A 531 -12.90 7.24 10.28
CA TYR A 531 -12.84 5.99 9.52
C TYR A 531 -13.40 6.18 8.11
N TYR A 532 -12.75 5.58 7.12
CA TYR A 532 -13.19 5.57 5.72
C TYR A 532 -13.13 4.15 5.15
N PRO A 533 -14.26 3.42 5.14
CA PRO A 533 -14.33 2.11 4.53
C PRO A 533 -14.41 2.19 3.00
N ILE A 534 -13.72 1.28 2.31
CA ILE A 534 -13.76 1.11 0.87
C ILE A 534 -14.26 -0.29 0.60
N TYR A 535 -15.45 -0.39 -0.01
CA TYR A 535 -16.02 -1.67 -0.41
C TYR A 535 -15.50 -2.09 -1.79
N PRO A 536 -15.20 -3.38 -2.01
CA PRO A 536 -14.83 -3.90 -3.32
C PRO A 536 -15.95 -3.72 -4.35
N GLN A 537 -15.56 -3.43 -5.59
CA GLN A 537 -16.49 -3.29 -6.72
C GLN A 537 -16.49 -4.59 -7.53
N TYR A 538 -17.48 -5.45 -7.30
CA TYR A 538 -17.55 -6.77 -7.93
C TYR A 538 -18.09 -6.77 -9.38
N VAL A 539 -18.62 -5.64 -9.89
CA VAL A 539 -19.21 -5.57 -11.25
C VAL A 539 -18.98 -4.19 -11.90
N GLU A 540 -18.43 -4.17 -13.12
CA GLU A 540 -18.46 -3.00 -13.99
C GLU A 540 -19.90 -2.68 -14.43
N GLY A 541 -20.35 -1.45 -14.19
CA GLY A 541 -21.58 -0.93 -14.80
C GLY A 541 -22.87 -0.98 -13.97
N LYS A 542 -22.84 -1.45 -12.72
CA LYS A 542 -23.95 -1.23 -11.76
C LYS A 542 -23.41 -0.81 -10.39
N PHE A 543 -23.29 0.51 -10.18
CA PHE A 543 -23.21 1.09 -8.84
C PHE A 543 -24.53 0.81 -8.11
N GLN A 544 -24.60 -0.33 -7.41
CA GLN A 544 -25.70 -0.64 -6.50
C GLN A 544 -25.18 -1.30 -5.21
N ASN A 545 -24.09 -0.78 -4.66
CA ASN A 545 -23.94 -0.83 -3.21
C ASN A 545 -24.33 0.56 -2.65
N PRO A 546 -25.35 0.68 -1.77
CA PRO A 546 -25.68 1.93 -1.09
C PRO A 546 -24.51 2.49 -0.24
N CYS A 547 -23.43 1.72 -0.06
CA CYS A 547 -22.19 2.13 0.60
C CYS A 547 -21.02 2.37 -0.37
N ALA A 548 -21.25 2.52 -1.68
CA ALA A 548 -20.19 2.84 -2.64
C ALA A 548 -19.72 4.29 -2.50
N HIS A 549 -18.65 4.51 -1.74
CA HIS A 549 -18.10 5.83 -1.47
C HIS A 549 -17.32 6.39 -2.68
N SER A 550 -17.43 7.70 -2.92
CA SER A 550 -16.59 8.39 -3.90
C SER A 550 -15.12 8.32 -3.47
N LEU A 551 -14.20 7.91 -4.37
CA LEU A 551 -12.75 7.96 -4.13
C LEU A 551 -12.38 9.34 -3.59
N THR A 552 -11.99 9.35 -2.32
CA THR A 552 -11.79 10.57 -1.52
C THR A 552 -10.49 11.26 -1.93
N SER A 553 -10.52 12.58 -2.20
CA SER A 553 -9.31 13.38 -2.48
C SER A 553 -8.27 13.34 -1.34
N ALA A 554 -8.71 12.94 -0.14
CA ALA A 554 -7.91 12.83 1.07
C ALA A 554 -7.28 11.46 1.32
N LEU A 555 -7.54 10.43 0.49
CA LEU A 555 -7.11 9.06 0.77
C LEU A 555 -5.60 8.97 1.05
N HIS A 556 -4.78 9.71 0.29
CA HIS A 556 -3.33 9.74 0.46
C HIS A 556 -2.83 10.33 1.80
N TYR A 557 -3.69 11.03 2.55
CA TYR A 557 -3.38 11.55 3.88
C TYR A 557 -3.88 10.64 5.01
N MET A 558 -4.70 9.63 4.69
CA MET A 558 -5.17 8.61 5.63
C MET A 558 -4.22 7.40 5.62
N VAL A 559 -4.21 6.59 6.68
CA VAL A 559 -3.45 5.33 6.76
C VAL A 559 -4.38 4.15 6.52
N PRO A 560 -4.01 3.18 5.67
CA PRO A 560 -4.75 1.92 5.57
C PRO A 560 -4.52 1.10 6.85
N VAL A 561 -5.57 0.50 7.40
CA VAL A 561 -5.54 -0.30 8.63
C VAL A 561 -5.57 -1.78 8.27
N ARG A 562 -4.62 -2.56 8.80
CA ARG A 562 -4.55 -4.00 8.54
C ARG A 562 -5.76 -4.72 9.16
N PRO A 563 -6.38 -5.68 8.44
CA PRO A 563 -7.39 -6.55 9.03
C PRO A 563 -6.76 -7.49 10.06
N ARG A 564 -7.53 -7.83 11.09
CA ARG A 564 -7.18 -8.84 12.09
C ARG A 564 -7.57 -10.21 11.61
N ARG A 565 -6.73 -11.21 11.92
CA ARG A 565 -7.09 -12.62 11.69
C ARG A 565 -8.28 -12.98 12.57
N GLN A 566 -9.38 -13.37 11.94
CA GLN A 566 -10.58 -13.82 12.63
C GLN A 566 -10.51 -15.31 13.00
N ILE A 567 -11.03 -15.64 14.18
CA ILE A 567 -11.18 -17.02 14.65
C ILE A 567 -12.48 -17.58 14.07
N VAL A 568 -12.43 -18.80 13.54
CA VAL A 568 -13.65 -19.54 13.20
C VAL A 568 -14.17 -20.21 14.47
N TYR A 569 -15.24 -19.66 15.06
CA TYR A 569 -15.80 -20.13 16.32
C TYR A 569 -16.82 -21.27 16.10
N PRO A 570 -16.74 -22.38 16.87
CA PRO A 570 -17.81 -23.38 16.92
C PRO A 570 -18.95 -22.88 17.82
N LEU A 571 -19.79 -21.98 17.28
CA LEU A 571 -20.83 -21.25 18.04
C LEU A 571 -21.80 -22.19 18.77
N GLU A 572 -22.20 -23.29 18.15
CA GLU A 572 -23.14 -24.28 18.72
C GLU A 572 -22.56 -24.98 19.96
N GLU A 573 -21.27 -25.35 19.92
CA GLU A 573 -20.59 -26.07 21.01
C GLU A 573 -20.25 -25.15 22.18
N LEU A 574 -19.99 -23.86 21.91
CA LEU A 574 -19.60 -22.88 22.94
C LEU A 574 -20.77 -22.39 23.79
N GLY A 575 -21.99 -22.36 23.25
CA GLY A 575 -23.19 -21.93 23.97
C GLY A 575 -23.02 -20.56 24.64
N ILE A 576 -23.06 -20.52 25.99
CA ILE A 576 -22.90 -19.29 26.78
C ILE A 576 -21.49 -18.68 26.63
N ASN A 577 -20.50 -19.49 26.28
CA ASN A 577 -19.11 -19.04 26.07
C ASN A 577 -18.86 -18.52 24.64
N ALA A 578 -19.88 -18.50 23.78
CA ALA A 578 -19.75 -17.97 22.42
C ALA A 578 -19.45 -16.46 22.46
N PRO A 579 -18.65 -15.94 21.51
CA PRO A 579 -18.38 -14.52 21.41
C PRO A 579 -19.67 -13.74 21.10
N SER A 580 -19.66 -12.44 21.34
CA SER A 580 -20.83 -11.60 21.04
C SER A 580 -21.20 -11.66 19.55
N GLU A 581 -22.48 -11.40 19.25
CA GLU A 581 -22.97 -11.34 17.87
C GLU A 581 -22.22 -10.32 17.01
N GLN A 582 -21.61 -9.30 17.62
CA GLN A 582 -20.83 -8.29 16.90
C GLN A 582 -19.46 -8.79 16.43
N VAL A 583 -18.85 -9.73 17.16
CA VAL A 583 -17.60 -10.40 16.77
C VAL A 583 -17.86 -11.47 15.71
N SER A 584 -19.01 -12.13 15.78
CA SER A 584 -19.42 -13.19 14.83
C SER A 584 -20.27 -12.67 13.65
N LYS A 585 -20.40 -11.34 13.51
CA LYS A 585 -21.24 -10.71 12.50
C LYS A 585 -20.66 -10.91 11.11
N ASP A 586 -21.35 -11.67 10.27
CA ASP A 586 -20.99 -11.80 8.86
C ASP A 586 -21.39 -10.52 8.10
N GLN A 587 -20.44 -9.60 7.94
CA GLN A 587 -20.59 -8.37 7.15
C GLN A 587 -19.78 -8.47 5.85
N LEU A 588 -20.21 -7.72 4.84
CA LEU A 588 -19.43 -7.55 3.61
C LEU A 588 -18.03 -7.02 3.94
N ALA A 589 -16.99 -7.73 3.54
CA ALA A 589 -15.61 -7.32 3.70
C ALA A 589 -15.32 -5.99 3.00
N TYR A 590 -14.57 -5.10 3.66
CA TYR A 590 -14.16 -3.79 3.15
C TYR A 590 -12.73 -3.46 3.59
N ALA A 591 -12.04 -2.58 2.88
CA ALA A 591 -10.78 -2.03 3.35
C ALA A 591 -11.03 -0.81 4.24
N LEU A 592 -10.30 -0.69 5.34
CA LEU A 592 -10.47 0.42 6.28
C LEU A 592 -9.30 1.40 6.19
N ASN A 593 -9.61 2.68 5.99
CA ASN A 593 -8.64 3.77 6.10
C ASN A 593 -8.95 4.63 7.31
N TYR A 594 -7.91 5.16 7.94
CA TYR A 594 -7.99 5.82 9.23
C TYR A 594 -7.22 7.15 9.24
N THR A 595 -7.73 8.13 9.98
CA THR A 595 -6.96 9.31 10.39
C THR A 595 -7.46 9.83 11.73
N ASP A 596 -6.58 10.48 12.47
CA ASP A 596 -6.87 11.12 13.75
C ASP A 596 -6.23 12.52 13.80
N ARG A 597 -6.32 13.18 14.96
CA ARG A 597 -5.75 14.52 15.17
C ARG A 597 -4.22 14.53 15.04
N LYS A 598 -3.53 13.49 15.51
CA LYS A 598 -2.07 13.38 15.44
C LYS A 598 -1.58 13.22 13.99
N LEU A 599 -2.23 12.33 13.23
CA LEU A 599 -1.90 12.06 11.83
C LEU A 599 -2.18 13.27 10.92
N THR A 600 -3.10 14.18 11.29
CA THR A 600 -3.33 15.41 10.50
C THR A 600 -2.12 16.33 10.44
N LEU A 601 -1.29 16.37 11.49
CA LEU A 601 -0.04 17.14 11.51
C LEU A 601 1.19 16.26 11.28
N GLU A 602 1.05 14.94 11.21
CA GLU A 602 2.12 14.03 10.82
C GLU A 602 2.39 14.10 9.32
N SER A 603 3.66 14.24 8.96
CA SER A 603 4.09 14.22 7.56
C SER A 603 4.51 12.82 7.19
N LYS A 604 3.83 12.23 6.21
CA LYS A 604 4.32 11.03 5.54
C LYS A 604 5.48 11.38 4.63
N VAL A 605 6.47 10.50 4.55
CA VAL A 605 7.58 10.63 3.60
C VAL A 605 7.13 10.08 2.25
N SER A 606 7.12 10.93 1.23
CA SER A 606 6.79 10.50 -0.13
C SER A 606 8.01 9.87 -0.82
N ILE A 607 7.81 8.68 -1.39
CA ILE A 607 8.79 7.97 -2.22
C ILE A 607 8.32 8.04 -3.68
N ASN A 608 9.08 8.77 -4.50
CA ASN A 608 8.80 8.99 -5.93
C ASN A 608 9.42 7.93 -6.85
N THR A 609 10.30 7.08 -6.33
CA THR A 609 10.95 6.00 -7.08
C THR A 609 9.92 5.09 -7.76
N ARG A 610 10.12 4.81 -9.06
CA ARG A 610 9.25 3.92 -9.85
C ARG A 610 9.54 2.46 -9.53
N ILE A 611 8.65 1.83 -8.77
CA ILE A 611 8.73 0.41 -8.41
C ILE A 611 7.74 -0.35 -9.27
N VAL A 612 8.26 -1.21 -10.15
CA VAL A 612 7.45 -2.04 -11.06
C VAL A 612 7.54 -3.49 -10.60
N VAL A 613 6.39 -4.07 -10.26
CA VAL A 613 6.24 -5.48 -9.90
C VAL A 613 5.65 -6.22 -11.08
N VAL A 614 6.27 -7.31 -11.52
CA VAL A 614 5.78 -8.16 -12.62
C VAL A 614 5.27 -9.47 -12.06
N GLY A 615 3.96 -9.71 -12.21
CA GLY A 615 3.28 -10.91 -11.75
C GLY A 615 2.53 -10.70 -10.43
N ALA A 616 1.22 -10.91 -10.47
CA ALA A 616 0.32 -10.86 -9.30
C ALA A 616 0.31 -12.18 -8.51
N SER A 617 1.49 -12.78 -8.27
CA SER A 617 1.58 -14.00 -7.45
C SER A 617 1.45 -13.68 -5.96
N ASN A 618 1.21 -14.69 -5.11
CA ASN A 618 1.19 -14.51 -3.64
C ASN A 618 2.42 -13.76 -3.10
N VAL A 619 3.60 -13.95 -3.71
CA VAL A 619 4.82 -13.22 -3.34
C VAL A 619 4.71 -11.74 -3.72
N GLY A 620 4.25 -11.45 -4.95
CA GLY A 620 4.05 -10.09 -5.44
C GLY A 620 2.97 -9.33 -4.65
N ILE A 621 1.85 -9.98 -4.34
CA ILE A 621 0.78 -9.41 -3.51
C ILE A 621 1.28 -9.13 -2.09
N SER A 622 1.99 -10.07 -1.46
CA SER A 622 2.54 -9.85 -0.11
C SER A 622 3.60 -8.74 -0.06
N PHE A 623 4.39 -8.61 -1.13
CA PHE A 623 5.31 -7.49 -1.30
C PHE A 623 4.56 -6.14 -1.36
N LEU A 624 3.53 -6.06 -2.20
CA LEU A 624 2.70 -4.85 -2.35
C LEU A 624 1.94 -4.52 -1.05
N GLU A 625 1.35 -5.53 -0.40
CA GLU A 625 0.70 -5.43 0.91
C GLU A 625 1.65 -4.76 1.92
N THR A 626 2.87 -5.28 2.05
CA THR A 626 3.81 -4.81 3.05
C THR A 626 4.17 -3.33 2.85
N LEU A 627 4.38 -2.90 1.60
CA LEU A 627 4.68 -1.49 1.29
C LEU A 627 3.48 -0.55 1.50
N VAL A 628 2.28 -0.97 1.10
CA VAL A 628 1.06 -0.14 1.21
C VAL A 628 0.68 0.11 2.67
N PHE A 629 0.86 -0.89 3.54
CA PHE A 629 0.54 -0.79 4.96
C PHE A 629 1.66 -0.15 5.81
N CYS A 630 2.71 0.44 5.21
CA CYS A 630 3.66 1.28 5.93
C CYS A 630 3.03 2.65 6.25
N PRO A 631 2.78 3.01 7.53
CA PRO A 631 1.97 4.18 7.87
C PRO A 631 2.68 5.51 7.64
N HIS A 632 4.01 5.55 7.80
CA HIS A 632 4.85 6.74 7.68
C HIS A 632 5.37 7.01 6.26
N LEU A 633 5.21 6.05 5.34
CA LEU A 633 5.65 6.16 3.95
C LEU A 633 4.46 6.34 3.01
N LYS A 634 4.73 6.95 1.86
CA LYS A 634 3.76 7.09 0.76
C LYS A 634 4.46 6.80 -0.56
N PHE A 635 4.11 5.68 -1.19
CA PHE A 635 4.61 5.33 -2.50
C PHE A 635 3.77 5.98 -3.59
N ASN A 636 4.39 6.86 -4.38
CA ASN A 636 3.70 7.61 -5.44
C ASN A 636 3.63 6.85 -6.77
N ASN A 637 4.58 5.94 -7.01
CA ASN A 637 4.77 5.23 -8.28
C ASN A 637 4.94 3.71 -8.08
N LEU A 638 3.92 3.07 -7.52
CA LEU A 638 3.87 1.61 -7.38
C LEU A 638 3.01 1.01 -8.50
N THR A 639 3.63 0.23 -9.39
CA THR A 639 2.96 -0.33 -10.57
C THR A 639 3.04 -1.84 -10.59
N LEU A 640 1.92 -2.53 -10.83
CA LEU A 640 1.83 -3.96 -11.04
C LEU A 640 1.54 -4.27 -12.51
N ILE A 641 2.37 -5.10 -13.13
CA ILE A 641 2.15 -5.67 -14.45
C ILE A 641 1.65 -7.10 -14.26
N SER A 642 0.44 -7.40 -14.73
CA SER A 642 -0.18 -8.72 -14.60
C SER A 642 -1.10 -9.00 -15.77
N VAL A 643 -1.22 -10.27 -16.19
CA VAL A 643 -2.02 -10.68 -17.36
C VAL A 643 -3.48 -10.27 -17.21
N HIS A 644 -4.08 -10.54 -16.03
CA HIS A 644 -5.50 -10.24 -15.73
C HIS A 644 -5.67 -9.10 -14.70
N GLY A 645 -4.57 -8.44 -14.31
CA GLY A 645 -4.55 -7.38 -13.30
C GLY A 645 -4.43 -7.89 -11.87
N LEU A 646 -5.03 -7.17 -10.91
CA LEU A 646 -5.08 -7.57 -9.49
C LEU A 646 -6.16 -8.65 -9.26
N PRO A 647 -5.89 -9.64 -8.38
CA PRO A 647 -6.87 -10.63 -7.94
C PRO A 647 -7.97 -10.02 -7.05
N GLY A 648 -9.04 -10.77 -6.78
CA GLY A 648 -10.12 -10.36 -5.86
C GLY A 648 -11.25 -9.53 -6.48
N LYS A 649 -11.41 -9.55 -7.81
CA LYS A 649 -12.55 -8.89 -8.49
C LYS A 649 -13.85 -9.69 -8.42
N ASN A 650 -13.77 -10.98 -8.08
CA ASN A 650 -14.90 -11.89 -8.05
C ASN A 650 -15.61 -11.86 -6.69
N PRO A 651 -16.94 -12.08 -6.64
CA PRO A 651 -17.66 -12.14 -5.37
C PRO A 651 -17.18 -13.34 -4.52
N PRO A 652 -17.15 -13.19 -3.19
CA PRO A 652 -16.69 -14.24 -2.28
C PRO A 652 -17.57 -15.48 -2.40
N GLY A 653 -16.95 -16.66 -2.34
CA GLY A 653 -17.65 -17.94 -2.39
C GLY A 653 -17.96 -18.45 -3.80
N SER A 654 -17.41 -17.82 -4.85
CA SER A 654 -17.51 -18.34 -6.21
C SER A 654 -16.87 -19.74 -6.32
N ASN A 655 -17.56 -20.69 -6.94
CA ASN A 655 -17.11 -22.08 -7.03
C ASN A 655 -15.92 -22.29 -8.01
N HIS A 656 -15.46 -21.22 -8.66
CA HIS A 656 -14.43 -21.27 -9.71
C HIS A 656 -13.01 -21.41 -9.15
N GLY A 657 -12.75 -20.94 -7.92
CA GLY A 657 -11.46 -21.11 -7.25
C GLY A 657 -11.15 -22.54 -6.79
N ARG A 658 -12.00 -23.53 -7.10
CA ARG A 658 -11.87 -24.93 -6.64
C ARG A 658 -11.01 -25.81 -7.56
N PHE A 659 -10.66 -25.36 -8.76
CA PHE A 659 -9.86 -26.15 -9.68
C PHE A 659 -8.42 -26.38 -9.20
N LEU A 660 -7.81 -25.36 -8.59
CA LEU A 660 -6.43 -25.37 -8.11
C LEU A 660 -6.37 -25.50 -6.59
N ILE A 661 -5.25 -26.00 -6.08
CA ILE A 661 -5.02 -26.07 -4.63
C ILE A 661 -4.82 -24.67 -4.04
N ASN A 662 -5.41 -24.46 -2.86
CA ASN A 662 -5.28 -23.23 -2.12
C ASN A 662 -4.03 -23.26 -1.22
N SER A 663 -3.18 -22.26 -1.37
CA SER A 663 -2.02 -22.02 -0.49
C SER A 663 -2.37 -21.37 0.86
N HIS A 664 -3.63 -20.91 1.01
CA HIS A 664 -4.16 -20.16 2.13
C HIS A 664 -3.33 -18.92 2.53
N CYS A 665 -2.54 -18.37 1.59
CA CYS A 665 -1.79 -17.12 1.80
C CYS A 665 -2.72 -15.89 1.80
N PHE A 666 -3.68 -15.89 0.86
CA PHE A 666 -4.69 -14.86 0.66
C PHE A 666 -6.01 -15.54 0.25
N ASN A 667 -7.12 -15.00 0.71
CA ASN A 667 -8.47 -15.36 0.31
C ASN A 667 -9.22 -14.14 -0.30
N ASP A 668 -10.42 -14.35 -0.83
CA ASP A 668 -11.22 -13.28 -1.44
C ASP A 668 -11.53 -12.13 -0.45
N GLN A 669 -11.75 -12.44 0.84
CA GLN A 669 -11.96 -11.44 1.87
C GLN A 669 -10.68 -10.62 2.14
N ASP A 670 -9.51 -11.25 2.12
CA ASP A 670 -8.22 -10.56 2.30
C ASP A 670 -8.01 -9.53 1.17
N TYR A 671 -8.31 -9.90 -0.09
CA TYR A 671 -8.22 -8.96 -1.21
C TYR A 671 -9.17 -7.78 -1.07
N ALA A 672 -10.41 -8.03 -0.62
CA ALA A 672 -11.39 -6.99 -0.33
C ALA A 672 -10.94 -6.06 0.81
N GLN A 673 -10.35 -6.61 1.87
CA GLN A 673 -9.88 -5.87 3.05
C GLN A 673 -8.60 -5.08 2.81
N MET A 674 -7.79 -5.48 1.84
CA MET A 674 -6.56 -4.77 1.48
C MET A 674 -6.81 -3.63 0.48
N SER A 675 -7.76 -3.81 -0.46
CA SER A 675 -8.08 -2.85 -1.54
C SER A 675 -6.83 -2.28 -2.24
N LEU A 676 -5.92 -3.17 -2.68
CA LEU A 676 -4.67 -2.77 -3.35
C LEU A 676 -4.88 -1.88 -4.58
N CYS A 677 -6.03 -2.00 -5.25
CA CYS A 677 -6.39 -1.18 -6.40
C CYS A 677 -6.48 0.32 -6.08
N SER A 678 -6.65 0.69 -4.81
CA SER A 678 -6.66 2.09 -4.38
C SER A 678 -5.25 2.71 -4.29
N TRP A 679 -4.21 1.88 -4.24
CA TRP A 679 -2.83 2.31 -3.97
C TRP A 679 -1.83 1.93 -5.08
N VAL A 680 -2.15 0.91 -5.89
CA VAL A 680 -1.27 0.34 -6.91
C VAL A 680 -1.83 0.59 -8.30
N ASN A 681 -1.00 1.14 -9.20
CA ASN A 681 -1.34 1.26 -10.60
C ASN A 681 -1.26 -0.10 -11.28
N VAL A 682 -2.30 -0.52 -12.00
CA VAL A 682 -2.33 -1.83 -12.66
C VAL A 682 -2.17 -1.66 -14.17
N VAL A 683 -1.16 -2.31 -14.75
CA VAL A 683 -0.99 -2.44 -16.20
C VAL A 683 -1.35 -3.87 -16.57
N VAL A 684 -2.53 -4.03 -17.16
CA VAL A 684 -3.01 -5.33 -17.65
C VAL A 684 -2.24 -5.71 -18.92
N GLY A 685 -1.55 -6.84 -18.87
CA GLY A 685 -0.77 -7.37 -19.99
C GLY A 685 0.38 -8.26 -19.56
N LYS A 686 0.95 -8.97 -20.54
CA LYS A 686 2.04 -9.93 -20.34
C LYS A 686 3.39 -9.29 -20.64
N MET A 687 4.40 -9.56 -19.81
CA MET A 687 5.76 -9.10 -20.07
C MET A 687 6.37 -9.88 -21.24
N THR A 688 6.89 -9.16 -22.23
CA THR A 688 7.50 -9.74 -23.44
C THR A 688 8.99 -9.40 -23.60
N GLY A 689 9.48 -8.37 -22.90
CA GLY A 689 10.89 -7.98 -22.95
C GLY A 689 11.29 -7.05 -21.82
N ILE A 690 12.58 -7.01 -21.48
CA ILE A 690 13.16 -6.10 -20.48
C ILE A 690 14.35 -5.39 -21.13
N ASN A 691 14.32 -4.06 -21.15
CA ASN A 691 15.47 -3.24 -21.55
C ASN A 691 16.14 -2.66 -20.31
N ARG A 692 17.32 -3.20 -19.95
CA ARG A 692 18.08 -2.80 -18.77
C ARG A 692 18.78 -1.45 -18.92
N ALA A 693 19.31 -1.15 -20.11
CA ALA A 693 20.05 0.08 -20.35
C ALA A 693 19.14 1.31 -20.27
N ALA A 694 17.94 1.21 -20.85
CA ALA A 694 16.93 2.26 -20.82
C ALA A 694 15.92 2.12 -19.66
N LYS A 695 16.07 1.08 -18.83
CA LYS A 695 15.21 0.74 -17.67
C LYS A 695 13.70 0.80 -17.94
N TYR A 696 13.24 -0.01 -18.89
CA TYR A 696 11.80 -0.22 -19.11
C TYR A 696 11.46 -1.69 -19.42
N VAL A 697 10.23 -2.08 -19.10
CA VAL A 697 9.63 -3.35 -19.46
C VAL A 697 8.73 -3.17 -20.67
N VAL A 698 8.78 -4.11 -21.61
CA VAL A 698 7.86 -4.19 -22.75
C VAL A 698 6.74 -5.16 -22.40
N VAL A 699 5.51 -4.67 -22.48
CA VAL A 699 4.27 -5.42 -22.23
C VAL A 699 3.62 -5.77 -23.57
N SER A 700 2.75 -6.78 -23.60
CA SER A 700 1.90 -7.14 -24.73
C SER A 700 1.29 -5.91 -25.40
N LYS A 701 1.17 -5.94 -26.73
CA LYS A 701 0.83 -4.78 -27.59
C LYS A 701 1.93 -3.71 -27.70
N GLY A 702 3.17 -4.00 -27.28
CA GLY A 702 4.33 -3.12 -27.47
C GLY A 702 4.43 -1.94 -26.48
N LYS A 703 3.57 -1.91 -25.46
CA LYS A 703 3.52 -0.86 -24.43
C LYS A 703 4.80 -0.89 -23.58
N LYS A 704 5.41 0.28 -23.34
CA LYS A 704 6.62 0.41 -22.52
C LYS A 704 6.28 0.95 -21.13
N VAL A 705 6.80 0.31 -20.09
CA VAL A 705 6.62 0.72 -18.69
C VAL A 705 8.00 0.93 -18.06
N PRO A 706 8.40 2.17 -17.75
CA PRO A 706 9.72 2.43 -17.17
C PRO A 706 9.78 2.08 -15.68
N TYR A 707 10.97 1.76 -15.19
CA TYR A 707 11.21 1.41 -13.79
C TYR A 707 12.52 2.02 -13.28
N ASP A 708 12.59 2.27 -11.98
CA ASP A 708 13.85 2.52 -11.27
C ASP A 708 14.28 1.25 -10.52
N HIS A 709 13.30 0.54 -9.94
CA HIS A 709 13.44 -0.83 -9.43
C HIS A 709 12.40 -1.75 -10.08
N LEU A 710 12.86 -2.89 -10.58
CA LEU A 710 12.03 -3.94 -11.16
C LEU A 710 12.02 -5.17 -10.24
N VAL A 711 10.83 -5.67 -9.93
CA VAL A 711 10.62 -6.84 -9.09
C VAL A 711 9.91 -7.93 -9.88
N LEU A 712 10.59 -9.05 -10.14
CA LEU A 712 10.05 -10.18 -10.89
C LEU A 712 9.45 -11.23 -9.95
N CYS A 713 8.12 -11.39 -10.01
CA CYS A 713 7.31 -12.28 -9.17
C CYS A 713 6.36 -13.17 -10.02
N THR A 714 6.75 -13.48 -11.27
CA THR A 714 5.90 -14.22 -12.24
C THR A 714 5.64 -15.67 -11.87
N GLY A 715 6.42 -16.24 -10.94
CA GLY A 715 6.27 -17.62 -10.49
C GLY A 715 6.52 -18.65 -11.60
N GLN A 716 5.90 -19.82 -11.45
CA GLN A 716 5.89 -20.91 -12.44
C GLN A 716 4.44 -21.24 -12.80
N GLN A 717 4.21 -21.63 -14.05
CA GLN A 717 2.88 -21.93 -14.59
C GLN A 717 2.87 -23.30 -15.26
N TYR A 718 1.70 -23.93 -15.28
CA TYR A 718 1.49 -25.15 -16.07
C TYR A 718 1.74 -24.88 -17.55
N GLN A 719 2.28 -25.87 -18.25
CA GLN A 719 2.65 -25.76 -19.66
C GLN A 719 1.75 -26.63 -20.53
N VAL A 720 1.58 -26.22 -21.80
CA VAL A 720 0.93 -27.09 -22.81
C VAL A 720 1.77 -28.35 -22.93
N PRO A 721 1.19 -29.55 -22.73
CA PRO A 721 1.95 -30.78 -22.87
C PRO A 721 2.32 -30.94 -24.35
N CYS A 722 3.59 -31.24 -24.63
CA CYS A 722 4.02 -31.53 -25.98
C CYS A 722 3.81 -33.01 -26.28
N PRO A 723 2.98 -33.37 -27.29
CA PRO A 723 2.92 -34.73 -27.73
C PRO A 723 4.32 -35.14 -28.22
N THR A 724 4.79 -36.30 -27.76
CA THR A 724 6.15 -36.78 -28.02
C THR A 724 6.43 -37.08 -29.50
N GLY A 725 5.42 -37.00 -30.37
CA GLY A 725 5.54 -37.12 -31.83
C GLY A 725 5.92 -38.54 -32.26
N ALA A 726 5.75 -39.52 -31.38
CA ALA A 726 6.07 -40.89 -31.64
C ALA A 726 5.11 -41.45 -32.70
N ALA A 727 5.64 -42.06 -33.76
CA ALA A 727 4.82 -42.59 -34.85
C ALA A 727 3.86 -43.65 -34.32
N ILE A 728 2.57 -43.31 -34.27
CA ILE A 728 1.48 -44.16 -33.75
C ILE A 728 1.51 -45.56 -34.42
N SER A 729 1.95 -45.62 -35.67
CA SER A 729 2.10 -46.86 -36.45
C SER A 729 3.16 -47.85 -35.94
N LYS A 730 4.08 -47.42 -35.05
CA LYS A 730 5.19 -48.25 -34.54
C LYS A 730 4.97 -48.83 -33.15
N LEU A 731 3.83 -48.54 -32.49
CA LEU A 731 3.51 -49.00 -31.12
C LEU A 731 4.66 -48.75 -30.11
N PRO A 732 5.17 -47.50 -29.98
CA PRO A 732 6.29 -47.19 -29.11
C PRO A 732 5.95 -47.42 -27.62
N THR A 733 6.92 -47.86 -26.83
CA THR A 733 6.82 -47.99 -25.36
C THR A 733 7.47 -46.80 -24.66
N ASN A 734 7.17 -46.59 -23.37
CA ASN A 734 7.69 -45.46 -22.59
C ASN A 734 9.24 -45.34 -22.66
N HIS A 735 9.97 -46.46 -22.71
CA HIS A 735 11.43 -46.49 -22.82
C HIS A 735 12.00 -45.84 -24.08
N GLU A 736 11.23 -45.74 -25.17
CA GLU A 736 11.68 -45.13 -26.44
C GLU A 736 11.39 -43.61 -26.51
N VAL A 737 10.67 -43.09 -25.50
CA VAL A 737 10.01 -41.76 -25.54
C VAL A 737 10.45 -40.85 -24.38
N GLU A 738 11.11 -41.41 -23.35
CA GLU A 738 11.56 -40.72 -22.13
C GLU A 738 12.46 -39.48 -22.33
N GLU A 739 13.17 -39.32 -23.45
CA GLU A 739 13.98 -38.09 -23.66
C GLU A 739 13.20 -36.93 -24.31
N LYS A 740 12.04 -37.19 -24.93
CA LYS A 740 11.27 -36.19 -25.71
C LYS A 740 10.11 -35.54 -24.95
N HIS A 741 9.68 -36.10 -23.82
CA HIS A 741 8.51 -35.61 -23.06
C HIS A 741 8.67 -34.21 -22.44
N GLN A 742 9.92 -33.71 -22.34
CA GLN A 742 10.23 -32.39 -21.77
C GLN A 742 10.29 -31.27 -22.81
N GLN A 743 10.04 -31.58 -24.08
CA GLN A 743 10.04 -30.57 -25.14
C GLN A 743 8.84 -29.64 -25.02
N ARG A 744 9.04 -28.36 -25.38
CA ARG A 744 7.97 -27.35 -25.37
C ARG A 744 7.16 -27.45 -26.65
N CYS A 745 5.84 -27.36 -26.54
CA CYS A 745 4.93 -27.29 -27.69
C CYS A 745 5.16 -25.99 -28.49
N PRO A 746 5.55 -26.04 -29.78
CA PRO A 746 5.66 -24.86 -30.62
C PRO A 746 4.28 -24.57 -31.26
N GLY A 747 3.40 -23.86 -30.54
CA GLY A 747 2.10 -23.45 -31.08
C GLY A 747 1.13 -22.93 -30.01
N GLU A 748 0.07 -22.24 -30.45
CA GLU A 748 -1.06 -21.87 -29.58
C GLU A 748 -1.78 -23.13 -29.09
N ALA A 749 -2.21 -23.12 -27.83
CA ALA A 749 -2.92 -24.26 -27.25
C ALA A 749 -4.27 -24.46 -27.98
N PRO A 750 -4.68 -25.72 -28.26
CA PRO A 750 -6.02 -26.00 -28.76
C PRO A 750 -7.10 -25.41 -27.85
N SER A 751 -8.23 -24.96 -28.41
CA SER A 751 -9.23 -24.17 -27.66
C SER A 751 -9.93 -24.92 -26.51
N ASN A 752 -9.86 -26.25 -26.51
CA ASN A 752 -10.41 -27.12 -25.46
C ASN A 752 -9.32 -27.78 -24.59
N VAL A 753 -8.09 -27.29 -24.68
CA VAL A 753 -6.98 -27.64 -23.80
C VAL A 753 -6.80 -26.51 -22.78
N PHE A 754 -7.12 -26.79 -21.53
CA PHE A 754 -7.10 -25.82 -20.43
C PHE A 754 -5.80 -25.89 -19.65
N ILE A 755 -5.17 -24.73 -19.50
CA ILE A 755 -4.02 -24.49 -18.62
C ILE A 755 -4.48 -23.45 -17.61
N LEU A 756 -4.80 -23.93 -16.41
CA LEU A 756 -5.30 -23.06 -15.35
C LEU A 756 -4.11 -22.42 -14.65
N ARG A 757 -3.96 -21.10 -14.76
CA ARG A 757 -2.86 -20.34 -14.13
C ARG A 757 -3.35 -19.57 -12.92
N ASP A 758 -4.53 -18.99 -13.00
CA ASP A 758 -5.16 -18.19 -11.95
C ASP A 758 -6.69 -18.37 -11.95
N ASP A 759 -7.35 -17.64 -11.04
CA ASP A 759 -8.79 -17.73 -10.83
C ASP A 759 -9.61 -17.27 -12.04
N GLN A 760 -9.06 -16.38 -12.86
CA GLN A 760 -9.74 -15.89 -14.06
C GLN A 760 -9.74 -16.97 -15.15
N ASP A 761 -8.60 -17.64 -15.36
CA ASP A 761 -8.57 -18.81 -16.25
C ASP A 761 -9.51 -19.92 -15.76
N CYS A 762 -9.63 -20.10 -14.44
CA CYS A 762 -10.56 -21.07 -13.85
C CYS A 762 -12.03 -20.69 -14.10
N LEU A 763 -12.37 -19.40 -14.00
CA LEU A 763 -13.69 -18.86 -14.33
C LEU A 763 -14.02 -19.10 -15.81
N GLU A 764 -13.11 -18.76 -16.71
CA GLU A 764 -13.26 -18.97 -18.16
C GLU A 764 -13.43 -20.44 -18.52
N ALA A 765 -12.61 -21.32 -17.93
CA ALA A 765 -12.73 -22.76 -18.11
C ALA A 765 -14.08 -23.28 -17.59
N MET A 766 -14.56 -22.77 -16.45
CA MET A 766 -15.84 -23.19 -15.91
C MET A 766 -17.01 -22.76 -16.80
N HIS A 767 -17.03 -21.50 -17.28
CA HIS A 767 -18.05 -21.03 -18.22
C HIS A 767 -18.05 -21.87 -19.50
N TRP A 768 -16.86 -22.14 -20.05
CA TRP A 768 -16.73 -22.96 -21.24
C TRP A 768 -17.29 -24.38 -21.03
N LEU A 769 -16.99 -25.00 -19.88
CA LEU A 769 -17.51 -26.33 -19.52
C LEU A 769 -19.04 -26.34 -19.39
N GLN A 770 -19.63 -25.32 -18.77
CA GLN A 770 -21.07 -25.20 -18.61
C GLN A 770 -21.80 -25.10 -19.96
N GLU A 771 -21.24 -24.33 -20.90
CA GLU A 771 -21.81 -24.16 -22.23
C GLU A 771 -21.63 -25.38 -23.13
N ASN A 772 -20.44 -26.01 -23.11
CA ASN A 772 -20.05 -26.99 -24.12
C ASN A 772 -20.08 -28.44 -23.64
N THR A 773 -19.87 -28.70 -22.34
CA THR A 773 -19.60 -30.06 -21.83
C THR A 773 -20.71 -30.62 -20.94
N VAL A 774 -21.29 -29.80 -20.06
CA VAL A 774 -22.31 -30.26 -19.09
C VAL A 774 -23.52 -30.91 -19.78
N ASN A 775 -23.97 -30.33 -20.91
CA ASN A 775 -25.11 -30.83 -21.70
C ASN A 775 -24.73 -31.80 -22.83
N SER A 776 -23.45 -32.16 -22.97
CA SER A 776 -22.93 -33.05 -24.03
C SER A 776 -22.51 -34.40 -23.45
N GLU A 777 -22.33 -35.43 -24.30
CA GLU A 777 -21.78 -36.74 -23.90
C GLU A 777 -20.24 -36.82 -23.98
N GLY A 778 -19.54 -35.69 -24.09
CA GLY A 778 -18.08 -35.68 -24.25
C GLY A 778 -17.29 -36.12 -23.01
N ASN A 779 -16.13 -36.75 -23.25
CA ASN A 779 -15.20 -37.22 -22.21
C ASN A 779 -14.17 -36.14 -21.83
N VAL A 780 -13.89 -36.00 -20.54
CA VAL A 780 -12.90 -35.03 -20.01
C VAL A 780 -11.65 -35.77 -19.59
N ILE A 781 -10.48 -35.31 -20.06
CA ILE A 781 -9.19 -35.87 -19.71
C ILE A 781 -8.47 -34.91 -18.77
N VAL A 782 -8.00 -35.41 -17.62
CA VAL A 782 -7.17 -34.66 -16.66
C VAL A 782 -5.79 -35.32 -16.61
N TYR A 783 -4.79 -34.67 -17.18
CA TYR A 783 -3.44 -35.20 -17.34
C TYR A 783 -2.45 -34.56 -16.37
N GLY A 784 -1.85 -35.33 -15.46
CA GLY A 784 -0.84 -34.82 -14.54
C GLY A 784 -0.61 -35.69 -13.30
N GLY A 785 0.41 -35.34 -12.52
CA GLY A 785 0.78 -36.03 -11.27
C GLY A 785 0.73 -35.13 -10.03
N THR A 786 0.18 -33.91 -10.15
CA THR A 786 0.09 -32.96 -9.04
C THR A 786 -1.21 -33.11 -8.27
N ILE A 787 -1.26 -32.48 -7.09
CA ILE A 787 -2.45 -32.45 -6.23
C ILE A 787 -3.64 -31.73 -6.88
N ASP A 788 -3.39 -30.81 -7.83
CA ASP A 788 -4.42 -30.05 -8.55
C ASP A 788 -5.31 -30.93 -9.43
N VAL A 789 -4.83 -32.13 -9.79
CA VAL A 789 -5.61 -33.15 -10.50
C VAL A 789 -6.85 -33.52 -9.69
N TYR A 790 -6.70 -33.74 -8.39
CA TYR A 790 -7.79 -34.18 -7.53
C TYR A 790 -8.80 -33.06 -7.27
N THR A 791 -8.35 -31.82 -7.09
CA THR A 791 -9.23 -30.64 -6.92
C THR A 791 -10.01 -30.33 -8.19
N THR A 792 -9.37 -30.47 -9.36
CA THR A 792 -10.04 -30.34 -10.66
C THR A 792 -11.10 -31.42 -10.86
N VAL A 793 -10.79 -32.69 -10.57
CA VAL A 793 -11.80 -33.78 -10.67
C VAL A 793 -12.97 -33.55 -9.73
N ALA A 794 -12.71 -33.13 -8.48
CA ALA A 794 -13.78 -32.78 -7.53
C ALA A 794 -14.67 -31.65 -8.07
N THR A 795 -14.08 -30.65 -8.72
CA THR A 795 -14.80 -29.52 -9.33
C THR A 795 -15.64 -29.98 -10.53
N LEU A 796 -15.09 -30.83 -11.41
CA LEU A 796 -15.83 -31.39 -12.55
C LEU A 796 -17.05 -32.21 -12.09
N LEU A 797 -16.90 -33.02 -11.04
CA LEU A 797 -18.00 -33.76 -10.43
C LEU A 797 -19.05 -32.81 -9.83
N ALA A 798 -18.62 -31.74 -9.15
CA ALA A 798 -19.52 -30.73 -8.58
C ALA A 798 -20.28 -29.94 -9.65
N LEU A 799 -19.73 -29.78 -10.86
CA LEU A 799 -20.40 -29.20 -12.02
C LEU A 799 -21.44 -30.11 -12.68
N GLY A 800 -21.59 -31.36 -12.20
CA GLY A 800 -22.54 -32.34 -12.72
C GLY A 800 -22.00 -33.22 -13.85
N ILE A 801 -20.69 -33.20 -14.12
CA ILE A 801 -20.07 -34.10 -15.10
C ILE A 801 -19.96 -35.49 -14.45
N GLY A 802 -20.74 -36.46 -14.95
CA GLY A 802 -20.70 -37.84 -14.46
C GLY A 802 -19.30 -38.44 -14.53
N GLY A 803 -18.85 -39.07 -13.45
CA GLY A 803 -17.46 -39.53 -13.31
C GLY A 803 -17.04 -40.59 -14.34
N SER A 804 -17.98 -41.36 -14.91
CA SER A 804 -17.73 -42.28 -16.03
C SER A 804 -17.17 -41.61 -17.29
N ARG A 805 -17.32 -40.28 -17.40
CA ARG A 805 -16.79 -39.47 -18.51
C ARG A 805 -15.42 -38.85 -18.21
N ILE A 806 -14.93 -39.00 -16.98
CA ILE A 806 -13.68 -38.38 -16.54
C ILE A 806 -12.57 -39.42 -16.56
N HIS A 807 -11.50 -39.12 -17.29
CA HIS A 807 -10.30 -39.92 -17.38
C HIS A 807 -9.12 -39.19 -16.75
N VAL A 808 -8.58 -39.71 -15.65
CA VAL A 808 -7.37 -39.20 -15.01
C VAL A 808 -6.18 -39.97 -15.56
N VAL A 809 -5.22 -39.27 -16.15
CA VAL A 809 -4.03 -39.87 -16.76
C VAL A 809 -2.79 -39.35 -16.05
N GLN A 810 -2.06 -40.24 -15.38
CA GLN A 810 -0.88 -39.90 -14.59
C GLN A 810 0.41 -40.32 -15.33
N PRO A 811 1.35 -39.39 -15.56
CA PRO A 811 2.66 -39.73 -16.12
C PRO A 811 3.47 -40.62 -15.15
N PRO A 812 4.43 -41.41 -15.66
CA PRO A 812 5.34 -42.17 -14.80
C PRO A 812 6.17 -41.22 -13.92
N SER A 813 6.10 -41.41 -12.61
CA SER A 813 6.91 -40.67 -11.65
C SER A 813 8.32 -41.27 -11.61
N GLY A 814 9.36 -40.46 -11.85
CA GLY A 814 10.77 -40.88 -11.72
C GLY A 814 11.22 -41.10 -10.27
N SER A 815 10.36 -40.82 -9.29
CA SER A 815 10.61 -40.98 -7.85
C SER A 815 9.48 -41.77 -7.18
N GLN A 816 9.76 -42.39 -6.03
CA GLN A 816 8.74 -43.03 -5.17
C GLN A 816 7.84 -42.02 -4.44
N LEU A 817 8.03 -40.71 -4.67
CA LEU A 817 7.32 -39.65 -3.97
C LEU A 817 6.01 -39.32 -4.70
N THR A 818 4.89 -39.60 -4.04
CA THR A 818 3.56 -39.18 -4.48
C THR A 818 3.29 -37.72 -4.10
N CYS A 819 2.31 -37.09 -4.75
CA CYS A 819 1.98 -35.68 -4.48
C CYS A 819 1.30 -35.44 -3.11
N LEU A 820 0.71 -36.49 -2.52
CA LEU A 820 0.09 -36.46 -1.18
C LEU A 820 1.04 -36.96 -0.09
N ASN A 821 1.96 -37.87 -0.42
CA ASN A 821 2.98 -38.44 0.47
C ASN A 821 2.40 -39.04 1.77
N GLU A 822 1.18 -39.61 1.69
CA GLU A 822 0.49 -40.25 2.82
C GLU A 822 -0.44 -41.37 2.30
N GLY A 823 -0.05 -42.63 2.53
CA GLY A 823 -0.72 -43.79 1.95
C GLY A 823 -2.18 -43.96 2.38
N ALA A 824 -2.55 -43.55 3.60
CA ALA A 824 -3.93 -43.62 4.07
C ALA A 824 -4.87 -42.68 3.29
N VAL A 825 -4.42 -41.45 3.05
CA VAL A 825 -5.17 -40.44 2.28
C VAL A 825 -5.23 -40.83 0.81
N GLU A 826 -4.11 -41.31 0.24
CA GLU A 826 -4.07 -41.82 -1.13
C GLU A 826 -5.05 -42.97 -1.37
N GLY A 827 -5.09 -43.93 -0.43
CA GLY A 827 -6.03 -45.04 -0.50
C GLY A 827 -7.49 -44.59 -0.42
N ALA A 828 -7.81 -43.56 0.37
CA ALA A 828 -9.14 -42.98 0.46
C ALA A 828 -9.53 -42.22 -0.82
N VAL A 829 -8.62 -41.43 -1.39
CA VAL A 829 -8.85 -40.70 -2.66
C VAL A 829 -9.02 -41.67 -3.83
N ALA A 830 -8.21 -42.73 -3.89
CA ALA A 830 -8.35 -43.76 -4.92
C ALA A 830 -9.71 -44.49 -4.83
N ALA A 831 -10.20 -44.78 -3.62
CA ALA A 831 -11.52 -45.34 -3.40
C ALA A 831 -12.62 -44.37 -3.84
N ALA A 832 -12.53 -43.09 -3.46
CA ALA A 832 -13.51 -42.07 -3.83
C ALA A 832 -13.59 -41.83 -5.35
N LEU A 833 -12.45 -41.90 -6.07
CA LEU A 833 -12.41 -41.86 -7.53
C LEU A 833 -13.13 -43.06 -8.16
N ALA A 834 -12.89 -44.27 -7.62
CA ALA A 834 -13.55 -45.49 -8.10
C ALA A 834 -15.06 -45.48 -7.84
N GLU A 835 -15.49 -45.01 -6.67
CA GLU A 835 -16.91 -44.85 -6.32
C GLU A 835 -17.64 -43.83 -7.20
N ALA A 836 -16.95 -42.75 -7.58
CA ALA A 836 -17.46 -41.76 -8.53
C ALA A 836 -17.48 -42.27 -9.99
N GLY A 837 -16.87 -43.43 -10.27
CA GLY A 837 -16.78 -44.02 -11.61
C GLY A 837 -15.69 -43.41 -12.50
N VAL A 838 -14.71 -42.70 -11.92
CA VAL A 838 -13.62 -42.05 -12.65
C VAL A 838 -12.57 -43.07 -13.08
N ALA A 839 -12.19 -43.08 -14.35
CA ALA A 839 -11.17 -43.98 -14.88
C ALA A 839 -9.76 -43.42 -14.65
N VAL A 840 -8.92 -44.14 -13.90
CA VAL A 840 -7.54 -43.74 -13.60
C VAL A 840 -6.55 -44.59 -14.38
N HIS A 841 -5.66 -43.94 -15.14
CA HIS A 841 -4.62 -44.56 -15.96
C HIS A 841 -3.23 -44.11 -15.47
N THR A 842 -2.43 -45.03 -14.96
CA THR A 842 -1.09 -44.73 -14.40
C THR A 842 0.03 -45.08 -15.37
N GLY A 843 1.15 -44.35 -15.28
CA GLY A 843 2.34 -44.61 -16.10
C GLY A 843 2.14 -44.33 -17.59
N ALA A 844 1.33 -43.33 -17.93
CA ALA A 844 0.93 -43.00 -19.30
C ALA A 844 1.52 -41.65 -19.75
N LEU A 845 2.23 -41.62 -20.87
CA LEU A 845 2.83 -40.41 -21.46
C LEU A 845 2.06 -39.97 -22.70
N LEU A 846 1.86 -38.66 -22.88
CA LEU A 846 1.15 -38.14 -24.06
C LEU A 846 1.97 -38.35 -25.34
N ALA A 847 1.41 -39.13 -26.27
CA ALA A 847 2.06 -39.53 -27.52
C ALA A 847 1.66 -38.62 -28.69
N ALA A 848 0.35 -38.45 -28.87
CA ALA A 848 -0.26 -37.66 -29.93
C ALA A 848 -1.67 -37.23 -29.52
N TRP A 849 -2.14 -36.11 -30.03
CA TRP A 849 -3.56 -35.75 -30.06
C TRP A 849 -3.91 -35.30 -31.48
N ASP A 850 -5.18 -35.35 -31.88
CA ASP A 850 -5.58 -34.70 -33.13
C ASP A 850 -5.80 -33.20 -32.92
N ALA A 851 -5.21 -32.39 -33.80
CA ALA A 851 -5.79 -31.09 -34.10
C ALA A 851 -6.67 -31.32 -35.33
N GLY A 852 -8.00 -31.31 -35.17
CA GLY A 852 -8.91 -31.55 -36.29
C GLY A 852 -8.74 -30.55 -37.46
N ASP A 853 -9.30 -30.87 -38.63
CA ASP A 853 -9.38 -29.97 -39.79
C ASP A 853 -10.43 -28.86 -39.54
N GLY A 854 -10.06 -27.85 -38.74
CA GLY A 854 -10.88 -26.71 -38.29
C GLY A 854 -10.25 -26.05 -37.04
N PRO A 855 -10.73 -24.91 -36.50
CA PRO A 855 -10.04 -24.19 -35.43
C PRO A 855 -9.75 -25.15 -34.25
N GLY A 856 -8.48 -25.41 -34.01
CA GLY A 856 -7.95 -26.64 -33.42
C GLY A 856 -8.59 -27.03 -32.09
N ARG A 857 -9.53 -27.99 -32.14
CA ARG A 857 -10.04 -28.72 -30.97
C ARG A 857 -9.49 -30.14 -30.98
N VAL A 858 -9.09 -30.61 -29.81
CA VAL A 858 -8.67 -31.99 -29.58
C VAL A 858 -9.91 -32.87 -29.46
N THR A 859 -10.03 -33.91 -30.29
CA THR A 859 -11.14 -34.88 -30.22
C THR A 859 -10.71 -36.24 -29.68
N TRP A 860 -9.43 -36.59 -29.78
CA TRP A 860 -8.81 -37.74 -29.13
C TRP A 860 -7.39 -37.42 -28.67
N ALA A 861 -6.99 -38.07 -27.56
CA ALA A 861 -5.61 -38.08 -27.07
C ALA A 861 -5.11 -39.53 -26.97
N THR A 862 -3.93 -39.78 -27.50
CA THR A 862 -3.25 -41.07 -27.47
C THR A 862 -2.07 -40.99 -26.51
N PHE A 863 -1.98 -41.98 -25.62
CA PHE A 863 -0.94 -42.11 -24.62
C PHE A 863 -0.13 -43.40 -24.83
N THR A 864 1.17 -43.34 -24.63
CA THR A 864 2.02 -44.54 -24.51
C THR A 864 1.99 -45.02 -23.07
N THR A 865 1.88 -46.33 -22.87
CA THR A 865 2.09 -46.98 -21.58
C THR A 865 3.23 -47.99 -21.69
N ASN A 866 3.61 -48.64 -20.59
CA ASN A 866 4.63 -49.69 -20.59
C ASN A 866 4.24 -50.92 -21.42
N THR A 867 2.95 -51.10 -21.77
CA THR A 867 2.47 -52.33 -22.42
C THR A 867 1.72 -52.10 -23.73
N LYS A 868 0.92 -51.03 -23.87
CA LYS A 868 0.09 -50.73 -25.06
C LYS A 868 -0.15 -49.22 -25.24
N LEU A 869 -0.57 -48.81 -26.44
CA LEU A 869 -1.13 -47.47 -26.67
C LEU A 869 -2.55 -47.39 -26.09
N LEU A 870 -2.85 -46.30 -25.41
CA LEU A 870 -4.17 -45.96 -24.86
C LEU A 870 -4.72 -44.75 -25.62
N GLN A 871 -5.76 -44.94 -26.42
CA GLN A 871 -6.45 -43.87 -27.13
C GLN A 871 -7.76 -43.55 -26.43
N LEU A 872 -7.96 -42.27 -26.07
CA LEU A 872 -9.15 -41.79 -25.37
C LEU A 872 -9.81 -40.67 -26.17
N PRO A 873 -11.14 -40.70 -26.36
CA PRO A 873 -11.86 -39.53 -26.89
C PRO A 873 -11.83 -38.40 -25.86
N CYS A 874 -11.84 -37.16 -26.34
CA CYS A 874 -11.65 -35.95 -25.54
C CYS A 874 -12.57 -34.84 -26.04
N SER A 875 -13.35 -34.24 -25.13
CA SER A 875 -14.05 -32.99 -25.35
C SER A 875 -13.38 -31.83 -24.64
N ALA A 876 -12.76 -32.08 -23.48
CA ALA A 876 -11.96 -31.12 -22.72
C ALA A 876 -10.71 -31.81 -22.16
N PHE A 877 -9.58 -31.12 -22.21
CA PHE A 877 -8.29 -31.61 -21.73
C PHE A 877 -7.69 -30.64 -20.71
N PHE A 878 -7.47 -31.08 -19.47
CA PHE A 878 -6.79 -30.30 -18.43
C PHE A 878 -5.36 -30.80 -18.26
N SER A 879 -4.38 -29.90 -18.30
CA SER A 879 -2.97 -30.27 -18.13
C SER A 879 -2.35 -29.74 -16.84
N PHE A 880 -1.87 -30.68 -16.03
CA PHE A 880 -1.13 -30.47 -14.79
C PHE A 880 0.20 -31.26 -14.78
N ALA A 881 0.81 -31.43 -15.96
CA ALA A 881 1.97 -32.30 -16.14
C ALA A 881 3.26 -31.73 -15.52
N ASN A 882 3.58 -30.47 -15.83
CA ASN A 882 4.78 -29.82 -15.30
C ASN A 882 4.58 -28.30 -15.18
N ARG A 883 5.14 -27.70 -14.12
CA ARG A 883 5.18 -26.25 -13.93
C ARG A 883 6.55 -25.72 -14.34
N MET A 884 6.59 -24.79 -15.29
CA MET A 884 7.82 -24.13 -15.72
C MET A 884 7.62 -22.61 -15.78
N VAL A 885 8.72 -21.88 -15.94
CA VAL A 885 8.64 -20.46 -16.28
C VAL A 885 8.04 -20.33 -17.67
N ASP A 886 7.04 -19.46 -17.81
CA ASP A 886 6.43 -19.10 -19.09
C ASP A 886 7.50 -18.75 -20.15
N TYR A 887 7.26 -19.15 -21.40
CA TYR A 887 8.26 -19.01 -22.45
C TYR A 887 8.62 -17.56 -22.75
N GLU A 888 7.63 -16.67 -22.83
CA GLU A 888 7.88 -15.25 -23.12
C GLU A 888 8.60 -14.57 -21.97
N THR A 889 8.24 -14.93 -20.73
CA THR A 889 8.94 -14.48 -19.53
C THR A 889 10.40 -14.96 -19.52
N PHE A 890 10.63 -16.23 -19.82
CA PHE A 890 11.98 -16.80 -19.96
C PHE A 890 12.78 -16.09 -21.06
N LYS A 891 12.18 -15.89 -22.23
CA LYS A 891 12.79 -15.17 -23.35
C LYS A 891 13.15 -13.75 -22.96
N ALA A 892 12.23 -13.01 -22.33
CA ALA A 892 12.48 -11.65 -21.86
C ALA A 892 13.65 -11.56 -20.86
N ILE A 893 13.75 -12.52 -19.93
CA ILE A 893 14.85 -12.61 -18.96
C ILE A 893 16.18 -12.92 -19.65
N ASN A 894 16.18 -13.89 -20.57
CA ASN A 894 17.37 -14.32 -21.29
C ASN A 894 17.89 -13.24 -22.24
N ASP A 895 16.99 -12.60 -23.01
CA ASP A 895 17.32 -11.51 -23.93
C ASP A 895 17.84 -10.28 -23.15
N ALA A 896 17.40 -10.08 -21.91
CA ALA A 896 17.94 -9.07 -21.00
C ALA A 896 19.29 -9.46 -20.36
N CYS A 897 19.87 -10.61 -20.71
CA CYS A 897 21.14 -11.09 -20.16
C CYS A 897 21.13 -11.18 -18.62
N LEU A 898 19.99 -11.60 -18.05
CA LEU A 898 19.90 -11.99 -16.63
C LEU A 898 20.34 -13.46 -16.49
N VAL A 899 21.05 -13.78 -15.41
CA VAL A 899 21.61 -15.13 -15.22
C VAL A 899 20.49 -16.14 -14.98
N TYR A 900 20.36 -17.11 -15.89
CA TYR A 900 19.33 -18.15 -15.85
C TYR A 900 19.96 -19.55 -15.90
N ASP A 901 19.72 -20.36 -14.86
CA ASP A 901 20.23 -21.73 -14.71
C ASP A 901 19.06 -22.64 -14.30
N GLY A 902 18.21 -22.97 -15.28
CA GLY A 902 16.90 -23.61 -15.07
C GLY A 902 15.84 -22.72 -14.37
N ARG A 903 16.29 -21.72 -13.61
CA ARG A 903 15.54 -20.69 -12.89
C ARG A 903 16.35 -19.39 -12.85
N LEU A 904 15.71 -18.27 -12.51
CA LEU A 904 16.37 -16.98 -12.38
C LEU A 904 17.27 -16.96 -11.14
N VAL A 905 18.56 -16.69 -11.31
CA VAL A 905 19.55 -16.76 -10.24
C VAL A 905 19.56 -15.47 -9.41
N ILE A 906 19.48 -15.61 -8.08
CA ILE A 906 19.47 -14.50 -7.12
C ILE A 906 20.51 -14.67 -6.00
N ASN A 907 20.83 -13.56 -5.31
CA ASN A 907 21.56 -13.56 -4.04
C ASN A 907 20.63 -13.68 -2.81
N THR A 908 21.22 -13.60 -1.62
CA THR A 908 20.54 -13.57 -0.32
C THR A 908 19.57 -12.38 -0.17
N ASP A 909 19.83 -11.28 -0.87
CA ASP A 909 19.04 -10.04 -0.83
C ASP A 909 18.06 -9.94 -2.01
N PHE A 910 17.70 -11.07 -2.64
CA PHE A 910 16.77 -11.14 -3.78
C PHE A 910 17.23 -10.43 -5.06
N GLN A 911 18.46 -9.93 -5.12
CA GLN A 911 19.02 -9.25 -6.29
C GLN A 911 19.48 -10.26 -7.33
N THR A 912 19.29 -9.90 -8.59
CA THR A 912 19.88 -10.61 -9.74
C THR A 912 21.31 -10.11 -9.99
N ASN A 913 21.90 -10.41 -11.15
CA ASN A 913 23.16 -9.79 -11.58
C ASN A 913 23.03 -8.27 -11.84
N ASP A 914 21.82 -7.73 -11.86
CA ASP A 914 21.54 -6.29 -11.92
C ASP A 914 20.94 -5.82 -10.59
N VAL A 915 21.56 -4.84 -9.94
CA VAL A 915 21.13 -4.33 -8.63
C VAL A 915 19.75 -3.64 -8.70
N SER A 916 19.37 -3.14 -9.87
CA SER A 916 18.04 -2.53 -10.09
C SER A 916 16.93 -3.57 -10.28
N ILE A 917 17.27 -4.84 -10.48
CA ILE A 917 16.32 -5.92 -10.73
C ILE A 917 16.41 -6.97 -9.62
N ARG A 918 15.30 -7.13 -8.90
CA ARG A 918 15.11 -8.16 -7.87
C ARG A 918 14.10 -9.19 -8.35
N ALA A 919 14.18 -10.40 -7.80
CA ALA A 919 13.24 -11.46 -8.11
C ALA A 919 12.95 -12.34 -6.89
N ALA A 920 11.72 -12.84 -6.81
CA ALA A 920 11.31 -13.72 -5.72
C ALA A 920 10.23 -14.73 -6.16
N GLY A 921 9.98 -15.71 -5.29
CA GLY A 921 9.03 -16.80 -5.53
C GLY A 921 9.56 -17.95 -6.40
N PRO A 922 8.70 -18.89 -6.80
CA PRO A 922 9.10 -20.16 -7.45
C PRO A 922 9.93 -20.01 -8.75
N LEU A 923 9.92 -18.82 -9.35
CA LEU A 923 10.76 -18.39 -10.47
C LEU A 923 12.27 -18.49 -10.18
N THR A 924 12.67 -18.34 -8.91
CA THR A 924 14.07 -18.09 -8.55
C THR A 924 14.80 -19.32 -8.01
N LYS A 925 16.14 -19.23 -8.04
CA LYS A 925 17.09 -20.15 -7.43
C LYS A 925 18.25 -19.35 -6.84
N PHE A 926 18.78 -19.77 -5.69
CA PHE A 926 19.97 -19.15 -5.12
C PHE A 926 21.22 -19.44 -5.95
N SER A 927 22.15 -18.48 -6.01
CA SER A 927 23.43 -18.66 -6.72
C SER A 927 24.19 -19.90 -6.24
N ASN A 928 24.78 -20.65 -7.18
CA ASN A 928 25.54 -21.87 -6.90
C ASN A 928 26.72 -21.63 -5.91
N ARG A 929 27.12 -20.37 -5.67
CA ARG A 929 28.13 -20.00 -4.66
C ARG A 929 27.76 -20.38 -3.23
N TYR A 930 26.46 -20.55 -2.94
CA TYR A 930 25.97 -20.93 -1.62
C TYR A 930 25.93 -22.45 -1.42
N PHE A 931 26.22 -23.26 -2.44
CA PHE A 931 26.18 -24.73 -2.41
C PHE A 931 24.83 -25.31 -1.94
N ALA A 932 23.72 -24.58 -2.15
CA ALA A 932 22.38 -24.91 -1.67
C ALA A 932 21.36 -25.04 -2.82
N ASN A 933 21.73 -25.73 -3.89
CA ASN A 933 20.94 -25.79 -5.14
C ASN A 933 19.53 -26.39 -4.98
N GLU A 934 19.34 -27.22 -3.96
CA GLU A 934 18.06 -27.87 -3.65
C GLU A 934 17.07 -26.92 -2.98
N TRP A 935 17.57 -25.88 -2.29
CA TRP A 935 16.74 -24.88 -1.64
C TRP A 935 16.39 -23.78 -2.62
N THR A 936 15.09 -23.56 -2.79
CA THR A 936 14.54 -22.50 -3.62
C THR A 936 13.33 -21.87 -2.94
N HIS A 937 12.87 -20.72 -3.41
CA HIS A 937 11.66 -20.09 -2.85
C HIS A 937 10.40 -20.95 -2.99
N SER A 938 10.37 -21.98 -3.86
CA SER A 938 9.24 -22.92 -3.89
C SER A 938 9.13 -23.83 -2.67
N ASN A 939 10.19 -23.94 -1.86
CA ASN A 939 10.20 -24.72 -0.62
C ASN A 939 9.63 -23.95 0.58
N PHE A 940 9.45 -22.64 0.46
CA PHE A 940 9.08 -21.74 1.56
C PHE A 940 7.69 -21.14 1.38
N ASN A 941 7.15 -20.56 2.45
CA ASN A 941 5.88 -19.85 2.41
C ASN A 941 6.00 -18.58 1.53
N SER A 942 5.17 -18.49 0.49
CA SER A 942 5.22 -17.37 -0.47
C SER A 942 4.88 -16.00 0.16
N LYS A 943 4.03 -15.96 1.18
CA LYS A 943 3.71 -14.72 1.91
C LYS A 943 4.90 -14.24 2.73
N GLU A 944 5.59 -15.14 3.43
CA GLU A 944 6.81 -14.78 4.17
C GLU A 944 7.92 -14.27 3.23
N ILE A 945 8.12 -14.93 2.08
CA ILE A 945 9.09 -14.49 1.07
C ILE A 945 8.77 -13.08 0.55
N GLY A 946 7.49 -12.79 0.25
CA GLY A 946 7.07 -11.47 -0.23
C GLY A 946 7.26 -10.38 0.83
N PHE A 947 6.96 -10.69 2.09
CA PHE A 947 7.24 -9.81 3.23
C PHE A 947 8.75 -9.51 3.36
N GLN A 948 9.61 -10.54 3.32
CA GLN A 948 11.07 -10.38 3.46
C GLN A 948 11.69 -9.60 2.30
N LEU A 949 11.18 -9.81 1.08
CA LEU A 949 11.55 -9.00 -0.08
C LEU A 949 11.21 -7.51 0.12
N ALA A 950 10.04 -7.21 0.69
CA ALA A 950 9.63 -5.84 0.98
C ALA A 950 10.50 -5.21 2.07
N VAL A 951 10.81 -5.93 3.16
CA VAL A 951 11.71 -5.47 4.21
C VAL A 951 13.09 -5.11 3.65
N SER A 952 13.69 -5.98 2.83
CA SER A 952 14.98 -5.71 2.18
C SER A 952 14.93 -4.48 1.24
N MET A 953 13.78 -4.18 0.64
CA MET A 953 13.62 -2.94 -0.16
C MET A 953 13.35 -1.71 0.71
N LEU A 954 12.66 -1.83 1.84
CA LEU A 954 12.41 -0.73 2.77
C LEU A 954 13.72 -0.22 3.39
N GLU A 955 14.68 -1.09 3.67
CA GLU A 955 16.03 -0.70 4.10
C GLU A 955 16.75 0.25 3.12
N LEU A 956 16.41 0.18 1.82
CA LEU A 956 16.96 1.07 0.79
C LEU A 956 16.11 2.34 0.59
N LEU A 957 14.79 2.22 0.74
CA LEU A 957 13.84 3.25 0.34
C LEU A 957 13.39 4.15 1.49
N ASP A 958 13.47 3.68 2.74
CA ASP A 958 13.01 4.40 3.91
C ASP A 958 14.13 5.25 4.51
N PRO A 959 14.08 6.59 4.38
CA PRO A 959 15.09 7.47 4.94
C PRO A 959 15.00 7.60 6.47
N THR A 960 13.95 7.06 7.10
CA THR A 960 13.76 7.14 8.56
C THR A 960 14.45 6.02 9.32
N LEU A 961 14.87 4.95 8.63
CA LEU A 961 15.61 3.86 9.22
C LEU A 961 17.09 4.24 9.41
N GLU A 962 17.66 3.90 10.58
CA GLU A 962 19.10 4.03 10.78
C GLU A 962 19.83 3.05 9.84
N PRO A 963 20.88 3.48 9.11
CA PRO A 963 21.66 2.58 8.28
C PRO A 963 22.24 1.46 9.16
N LEU A 964 21.85 0.20 8.88
CA LEU A 964 22.45 -0.93 9.57
C LEU A 964 23.96 -0.97 9.27
N PRO A 965 24.80 -1.32 10.26
CA PRO A 965 26.22 -1.53 10.01
C PRO A 965 26.40 -2.61 8.94
N GLU A 966 27.32 -2.37 7.98
CA GLU A 966 27.59 -3.32 6.90
C GLU A 966 27.80 -4.73 7.47
N PRO A 967 27.17 -5.77 6.88
CA PRO A 967 27.32 -7.13 7.37
C PRO A 967 28.79 -7.56 7.33
N GLN A 968 29.22 -8.25 8.38
CA GLN A 968 30.56 -8.82 8.45
C GLN A 968 30.75 -9.86 7.32
N LYS A 969 31.85 -9.75 6.56
CA LYS A 969 32.16 -10.55 5.35
C LYS A 969 32.16 -12.08 5.53
N ASP A 970 32.12 -12.58 6.76
CA ASP A 970 32.14 -14.02 7.04
C ASP A 970 30.75 -14.70 6.98
N GLY A 971 29.66 -13.94 6.88
CA GLY A 971 28.29 -14.45 6.69
C GLY A 971 27.89 -14.79 5.25
N ASP A 972 28.74 -14.45 4.27
CA ASP A 972 28.44 -14.42 2.82
C ASP A 972 28.12 -15.77 2.15
N ARG A 973 28.10 -16.89 2.89
CA ARG A 973 27.92 -18.24 2.34
C ARG A 973 26.64 -18.96 2.77
N LEU A 974 25.84 -18.38 3.67
CA LEU A 974 24.58 -19.00 4.11
C LEU A 974 23.40 -18.36 3.38
N ILE A 975 22.42 -19.20 3.04
CA ILE A 975 21.13 -18.71 2.56
C ILE A 975 20.22 -18.37 3.75
N PRO A 976 19.28 -17.43 3.60
CA PRO A 976 18.30 -17.14 4.64
C PRO A 976 17.36 -18.35 4.78
N MET A 977 17.07 -18.74 6.02
CA MET A 977 16.09 -19.77 6.32
C MET A 977 14.81 -19.12 6.85
N TYR A 978 13.69 -19.48 6.23
CA TYR A 978 12.36 -18.94 6.55
C TYR A 978 11.56 -19.98 7.35
N ASN A 979 10.78 -19.53 8.33
CA ASN A 979 10.19 -20.42 9.35
C ASN A 979 8.68 -20.63 9.17
N GLY A 980 8.02 -19.81 8.35
CA GLY A 980 6.60 -19.88 8.08
C GLY A 980 6.21 -21.20 7.43
N CYS A 981 5.09 -21.77 7.86
CA CYS A 981 4.61 -23.04 7.33
C CYS A 981 4.19 -22.96 5.86
N VAL A 982 4.38 -24.05 5.13
CA VAL A 982 3.79 -24.25 3.80
C VAL A 982 2.43 -24.92 3.99
N VAL A 983 1.40 -24.31 3.42
CA VAL A 983 0.02 -24.79 3.53
C VAL A 983 -0.49 -25.20 2.16
N LYS A 984 -1.17 -26.35 2.12
CA LYS A 984 -1.81 -26.92 0.93
C LYS A 984 -3.21 -27.39 1.32
N GLY A 985 -4.25 -26.78 0.78
CA GLY A 985 -5.64 -27.14 1.10
C GLY A 985 -6.55 -27.13 -0.12
N GLY A 986 -7.56 -27.99 -0.14
CA GLY A 986 -8.49 -28.10 -1.25
C GLY A 986 -9.58 -29.13 -1.01
N VAL A 987 -10.54 -29.21 -1.93
CA VAL A 987 -11.62 -30.21 -1.90
C VAL A 987 -11.32 -31.32 -2.89
N PHE A 988 -11.32 -32.55 -2.42
CA PHE A 988 -11.03 -33.76 -3.20
C PHE A 988 -12.31 -34.52 -3.58
N PRO A 989 -12.22 -35.47 -4.53
CA PRO A 989 -13.36 -36.27 -4.97
C PRO A 989 -14.01 -36.99 -3.78
N GLY A 990 -15.34 -37.07 -3.77
CA GLY A 990 -16.10 -37.58 -2.61
C GLY A 990 -16.47 -36.51 -1.57
N GLY A 991 -16.11 -35.24 -1.82
CA GLY A 991 -16.43 -34.11 -0.94
C GLY A 991 -15.51 -33.99 0.27
N TYR A 992 -14.32 -34.57 0.22
CA TYR A 992 -13.37 -34.50 1.31
C TYR A 992 -12.57 -33.18 1.27
N HIS A 993 -12.54 -32.47 2.40
CA HIS A 993 -11.68 -31.33 2.66
C HIS A 993 -10.30 -31.80 3.12
N TYR A 994 -9.29 -31.53 2.30
CA TYR A 994 -7.89 -31.81 2.60
C TYR A 994 -7.19 -30.53 3.06
N LEU A 995 -6.35 -30.66 4.10
CA LEU A 995 -5.45 -29.61 4.57
C LEU A 995 -4.14 -30.25 5.01
N HIS A 996 -3.03 -29.72 4.51
CA HIS A 996 -1.70 -30.10 4.93
C HIS A 996 -0.88 -28.85 5.25
N ILE A 997 -0.40 -28.77 6.48
CA ILE A 997 0.46 -27.71 7.00
C ILE A 997 1.78 -28.37 7.37
N CYS A 998 2.90 -27.88 6.85
CA CYS A 998 4.21 -28.45 7.15
C CYS A 998 5.30 -27.38 7.23
N LYS A 999 6.42 -27.74 7.84
CA LYS A 999 7.61 -26.89 7.81
C LYS A 999 8.17 -26.78 6.38
N PRO A 1000 8.83 -25.65 6.04
CA PRO A 1000 9.61 -25.56 4.82
C PRO A 1000 10.67 -26.64 4.76
N GLU A 1001 10.66 -27.42 3.69
CA GLU A 1001 11.60 -28.52 3.53
C GLU A 1001 11.77 -28.97 2.07
N ILE A 1002 12.81 -29.76 1.85
CA ILE A 1002 13.00 -30.50 0.62
C ILE A 1002 12.14 -31.76 0.69
N PRO A 1003 11.27 -32.04 -0.31
CA PRO A 1003 10.36 -33.17 -0.26
C PRO A 1003 11.11 -34.51 -0.14
N ILE A 1004 10.83 -35.25 0.94
CA ILE A 1004 11.36 -36.61 1.20
C ILE A 1004 10.16 -37.55 1.43
N CYS A 1005 10.30 -38.81 0.99
CA CYS A 1005 9.28 -39.83 1.22
C CYS A 1005 8.99 -39.99 2.72
N LEU A 1006 7.71 -39.99 3.08
CA LEU A 1006 7.30 -40.05 4.48
C LEU A 1006 7.79 -41.31 5.19
N ASP A 1007 7.84 -42.45 4.50
CA ASP A 1007 8.32 -43.71 5.08
C ASP A 1007 9.82 -43.66 5.40
N ILE A 1008 10.61 -43.01 4.52
CA ILE A 1008 12.04 -42.76 4.76
C ILE A 1008 12.20 -41.84 5.97
N ARG A 1009 11.33 -40.84 6.11
CA ARG A 1009 11.34 -39.89 7.22
C ARG A 1009 10.98 -40.54 8.54
N ARG A 1010 9.93 -41.38 8.57
CA ARG A 1010 9.51 -42.18 9.74
C ARG A 1010 10.62 -43.12 10.23
N ALA A 1011 11.46 -43.60 9.32
CA ALA A 1011 12.61 -44.46 9.67
C ALA A 1011 13.78 -43.69 10.32
N GLN A 1012 13.78 -42.35 10.32
CA GLN A 1012 14.85 -41.58 10.94
C GLN A 1012 14.74 -41.58 12.48
N PRO A 1013 15.86 -41.71 13.21
CA PRO A 1013 15.85 -41.80 14.67
C PRO A 1013 15.38 -40.51 15.37
N ASN A 1014 15.47 -39.37 14.68
CA ASN A 1014 15.06 -38.05 15.17
C ASN A 1014 13.67 -37.62 14.64
N TYR A 1015 12.86 -38.55 14.15
CA TYR A 1015 11.52 -38.24 13.63
C TYR A 1015 10.61 -37.61 14.69
N GLY A 1016 10.77 -37.98 15.96
CA GLY A 1016 9.89 -37.53 17.04
C GLY A 1016 8.64 -38.41 17.16
N MET A 1017 7.49 -37.82 17.45
CA MET A 1017 6.23 -38.52 17.70
C MET A 1017 5.13 -38.11 16.72
N GLU A 1018 4.27 -39.06 16.37
CA GLU A 1018 3.13 -38.87 15.48
C GLU A 1018 1.85 -39.31 16.18
N ILE A 1019 0.84 -38.44 16.18
CA ILE A 1019 -0.48 -38.72 16.73
C ILE A 1019 -1.48 -38.73 15.57
N ILE A 1020 -2.26 -39.79 15.46
CA ILE A 1020 -3.26 -39.98 14.40
C ILE A 1020 -4.60 -40.37 15.05
N THR A 1021 -5.67 -39.67 14.70
CA THR A 1021 -7.05 -40.00 15.07
C THR A 1021 -7.92 -40.16 13.83
N GLY A 1022 -8.93 -41.03 13.92
CA GLY A 1022 -9.88 -41.33 12.84
C GLY A 1022 -9.30 -42.12 11.67
N GLU A 1023 -10.11 -42.29 10.61
CA GLU A 1023 -9.77 -43.04 9.41
C GLU A 1023 -10.06 -42.22 8.14
N ALA A 1024 -9.11 -42.18 7.21
CA ALA A 1024 -9.24 -41.37 5.99
C ALA A 1024 -10.47 -41.74 5.14
N ARG A 1025 -10.91 -42.99 5.16
CA ARG A 1025 -12.10 -43.45 4.44
C ARG A 1025 -13.41 -42.90 5.02
N HIS A 1026 -13.51 -42.82 6.34
CA HIS A 1026 -14.69 -42.27 7.01
C HIS A 1026 -14.75 -40.74 6.90
N GLY A 1027 -13.60 -40.09 6.73
CA GLY A 1027 -13.50 -38.64 6.61
C GLY A 1027 -13.45 -37.94 7.96
N ASP A 1028 -12.76 -38.54 8.92
CA ASP A 1028 -12.47 -38.04 10.26
C ASP A 1028 -10.96 -38.13 10.56
N TYR A 1029 -10.11 -38.16 9.53
CA TYR A 1029 -8.67 -38.35 9.67
C TYR A 1029 -7.94 -37.06 10.05
N PHE A 1030 -7.24 -37.10 11.19
CA PHE A 1030 -6.37 -36.03 11.66
C PHE A 1030 -5.02 -36.61 12.07
N ARG A 1031 -3.95 -36.06 11.52
CA ARG A 1031 -2.57 -36.39 11.86
C ARG A 1031 -1.82 -35.15 12.30
N ILE A 1032 -1.12 -35.23 13.44
CA ILE A 1032 -0.18 -34.21 13.92
C ILE A 1032 1.19 -34.84 14.18
N HIS A 1033 2.23 -34.21 13.65
CA HIS A 1033 3.61 -34.64 13.78
C HIS A 1033 4.37 -33.65 14.67
N ILE A 1034 5.03 -34.20 15.69
CA ILE A 1034 5.78 -33.48 16.71
C ILE A 1034 7.24 -33.93 16.62
N ASN A 1035 8.16 -32.99 16.49
CA ASN A 1035 9.58 -33.29 16.33
C ASN A 1035 10.27 -33.67 17.66
N GLU A 1036 11.57 -33.96 17.58
CA GLU A 1036 12.40 -34.31 18.75
C GLU A 1036 12.47 -33.23 19.84
N TYR A 1037 12.14 -31.97 19.50
CA TYR A 1037 12.09 -30.84 20.42
C TYR A 1037 10.68 -30.57 20.97
N SER A 1038 9.76 -31.52 20.80
CA SER A 1038 8.37 -31.41 21.27
C SER A 1038 7.59 -30.25 20.62
N MET A 1039 7.97 -29.86 19.40
CA MET A 1039 7.32 -28.82 18.61
C MET A 1039 6.49 -29.42 17.47
N VAL A 1040 5.31 -28.85 17.20
CA VAL A 1040 4.46 -29.25 16.08
C VAL A 1040 5.11 -28.83 14.75
N GLU A 1041 5.36 -29.82 13.90
CA GLU A 1041 6.10 -29.66 12.65
C GLU A 1041 5.23 -29.86 11.40
N ALA A 1042 4.24 -30.76 11.47
CA ALA A 1042 3.27 -30.96 10.39
C ALA A 1042 1.88 -31.36 10.91
N ILE A 1043 0.85 -30.96 10.17
CA ILE A 1043 -0.56 -31.29 10.43
C ILE A 1043 -1.17 -31.72 9.10
N THR A 1044 -1.85 -32.87 9.07
CA THR A 1044 -2.60 -33.36 7.90
C THR A 1044 -4.02 -33.70 8.32
N CYS A 1045 -4.99 -33.04 7.71
CA CYS A 1045 -6.41 -33.23 7.96
C CYS A 1045 -7.09 -33.71 6.68
N PHE A 1046 -8.01 -34.66 6.81
CA PHE A 1046 -8.83 -35.16 5.71
C PHE A 1046 -10.24 -35.47 6.23
N SER A 1047 -11.16 -34.52 6.02
CA SER A 1047 -12.50 -34.55 6.62
C SER A 1047 -13.62 -34.40 5.60
N LYS A 1048 -14.83 -34.92 5.89
CA LYS A 1048 -16.05 -34.57 5.15
C LYS A 1048 -16.64 -33.21 5.56
N GLU A 1049 -16.27 -32.71 6.73
CA GLU A 1049 -16.69 -31.39 7.22
C GLU A 1049 -15.70 -30.30 6.77
N PRO A 1050 -16.18 -29.05 6.58
CA PRO A 1050 -15.30 -27.92 6.30
C PRO A 1050 -14.34 -27.66 7.47
N LEU A 1051 -13.08 -27.35 7.15
CA LEU A 1051 -12.01 -27.18 8.13
C LEU A 1051 -11.79 -25.70 8.49
N PRO A 1052 -11.63 -25.33 9.78
CA PRO A 1052 -11.24 -23.99 10.19
C PRO A 1052 -9.73 -23.77 9.97
N VAL A 1053 -9.33 -23.57 8.71
CA VAL A 1053 -7.91 -23.55 8.29
C VAL A 1053 -7.09 -22.48 9.05
N SER A 1054 -7.65 -21.28 9.24
CA SER A 1054 -6.96 -20.18 9.96
C SER A 1054 -6.60 -20.56 11.40
N ASN A 1055 -7.47 -21.32 12.08
CA ASN A 1055 -7.24 -21.81 13.44
C ASN A 1055 -6.09 -22.83 13.45
N TYR A 1056 -6.13 -23.84 12.57
CA TYR A 1056 -5.11 -24.90 12.57
C TYR A 1056 -3.71 -24.44 12.17
N ILE A 1057 -3.60 -23.39 11.34
CA ILE A 1057 -2.30 -22.75 11.05
C ILE A 1057 -1.62 -22.25 12.34
N CYS A 1058 -2.38 -21.84 13.36
CA CYS A 1058 -1.84 -21.33 14.63
C CYS A 1058 -1.19 -22.42 15.51
N LEU A 1059 -1.54 -23.68 15.27
CA LEU A 1059 -1.02 -24.84 16.00
C LEU A 1059 0.41 -25.19 15.54
N TYR A 1060 0.77 -24.85 14.30
CA TYR A 1060 2.10 -25.06 13.77
C TYR A 1060 3.15 -24.26 14.56
N GLY A 1061 4.30 -24.90 14.86
CA GLY A 1061 5.38 -24.27 15.61
C GLY A 1061 5.05 -24.00 17.09
N GLN A 1062 3.98 -24.60 17.63
CA GLN A 1062 3.71 -24.59 19.06
C GLN A 1062 4.36 -25.81 19.75
N HIS A 1063 4.71 -25.64 21.01
CA HIS A 1063 5.22 -26.72 21.84
C HIS A 1063 4.04 -27.54 22.39
N GLU A 1064 4.17 -28.86 22.48
CA GLU A 1064 3.08 -29.78 22.89
C GLU A 1064 2.44 -29.42 24.24
N ARG A 1065 3.25 -29.01 25.25
CA ARG A 1065 2.75 -28.47 26.53
C ARG A 1065 1.79 -27.29 26.41
N LEU A 1066 2.01 -26.41 25.44
CA LEU A 1066 1.12 -25.27 25.20
C LEU A 1066 -0.23 -25.73 24.64
N LEU A 1067 -0.22 -26.87 23.95
CA LEU A 1067 -1.40 -27.56 23.47
C LEU A 1067 -1.97 -28.49 24.55
N ASN A 1068 -1.97 -28.02 25.81
CA ASN A 1068 -2.56 -28.68 26.97
C ASN A 1068 -1.98 -30.10 27.24
N ASP A 1069 -0.63 -30.18 27.27
CA ASP A 1069 0.14 -31.41 27.47
C ASP A 1069 -0.30 -32.54 26.52
N LEU A 1070 -0.38 -32.20 25.24
CA LEU A 1070 -0.91 -33.05 24.16
C LEU A 1070 -0.33 -34.46 24.18
N CYS A 1071 1.00 -34.59 24.33
CA CYS A 1071 1.68 -35.90 24.31
C CYS A 1071 1.27 -36.76 25.51
N ALA A 1072 1.27 -36.18 26.71
CA ALA A 1072 0.93 -36.90 27.93
C ALA A 1072 -0.54 -37.37 27.94
N ARG A 1073 -1.46 -36.54 27.45
CA ARG A 1073 -2.89 -36.88 27.36
C ARG A 1073 -3.16 -37.95 26.31
N TRP A 1074 -2.42 -37.92 25.20
CA TRP A 1074 -2.49 -38.97 24.19
C TRP A 1074 -2.03 -40.32 24.75
N ASP A 1075 -0.90 -40.36 25.44
CA ASP A 1075 -0.37 -41.58 26.07
C ASP A 1075 -1.33 -42.15 27.13
N GLN A 1076 -2.06 -41.27 27.82
CA GLN A 1076 -3.12 -41.62 28.77
C GLN A 1076 -4.46 -41.99 28.12
N LYS A 1077 -4.55 -41.96 26.78
CA LYS A 1077 -5.78 -42.23 25.99
C LYS A 1077 -6.95 -41.31 26.34
N LEU A 1078 -6.66 -40.07 26.76
CA LEU A 1078 -7.67 -39.05 27.04
C LEU A 1078 -8.17 -38.34 25.77
N ILE A 1079 -7.42 -38.44 24.68
CA ILE A 1079 -7.73 -37.84 23.38
C ILE A 1079 -8.23 -38.95 22.46
N THR A 1080 -9.51 -38.93 22.12
CA THR A 1080 -10.13 -39.88 21.17
C THR A 1080 -10.20 -39.32 19.77
N ASP A 1081 -10.37 -38.01 19.64
CA ASP A 1081 -10.50 -37.30 18.37
C ASP A 1081 -9.85 -35.91 18.47
N LEU A 1082 -8.89 -35.63 17.60
CA LEU A 1082 -8.21 -34.35 17.57
C LEU A 1082 -9.11 -33.20 17.07
N TYR A 1083 -10.14 -33.47 16.27
CA TYR A 1083 -11.08 -32.43 15.85
C TYR A 1083 -11.84 -31.86 17.04
N SER A 1084 -12.44 -32.73 17.88
CA SER A 1084 -13.09 -32.30 19.12
C SER A 1084 -12.12 -31.65 20.12
N TYR A 1085 -10.90 -32.20 20.26
CA TYR A 1085 -9.89 -31.69 21.19
C TYR A 1085 -9.48 -30.24 20.88
N PHE A 1086 -9.28 -29.92 19.61
CA PHE A 1086 -8.88 -28.57 19.17
C PHE A 1086 -10.05 -27.58 19.02
N ARG A 1087 -11.29 -28.03 19.22
CA ARG A 1087 -12.48 -27.18 19.37
C ARG A 1087 -12.74 -26.77 20.83
N GLU A 1088 -12.02 -27.34 21.80
CA GLU A 1088 -12.19 -27.00 23.22
C GLU A 1088 -11.89 -25.51 23.52
N PRO A 1089 -12.55 -24.88 24.52
CA PRO A 1089 -12.47 -23.44 24.77
C PRO A 1089 -11.05 -22.90 25.03
N TRP A 1090 -10.15 -23.70 25.63
CA TRP A 1090 -8.77 -23.25 25.90
C TRP A 1090 -7.98 -23.00 24.61
N CYS A 1091 -8.33 -23.68 23.52
CA CYS A 1091 -7.62 -23.57 22.26
C CYS A 1091 -7.94 -22.25 21.53
N LEU A 1092 -9.10 -21.65 21.80
CA LEU A 1092 -9.48 -20.34 21.26
C LEU A 1092 -8.48 -19.24 21.64
N ALA A 1093 -7.85 -19.32 22.81
CA ALA A 1093 -6.80 -18.39 23.22
C ALA A 1093 -5.59 -18.45 22.28
N ILE A 1094 -5.23 -19.64 21.80
CA ILE A 1094 -4.10 -19.86 20.88
C ILE A 1094 -4.43 -19.32 19.47
N TYR A 1095 -5.71 -19.40 19.07
CA TYR A 1095 -6.18 -18.91 17.78
C TYR A 1095 -6.28 -17.38 17.70
N HIS A 1096 -6.26 -16.67 18.83
CA HIS A 1096 -6.30 -15.22 18.87
C HIS A 1096 -5.04 -14.61 18.23
N ASP A 1097 -5.21 -13.58 17.39
CA ASP A 1097 -4.14 -12.88 16.66
C ASP A 1097 -3.00 -12.39 17.58
N ARG A 1098 -3.34 -11.73 18.70
CA ARG A 1098 -2.40 -11.19 19.72
C ARG A 1098 -1.74 -12.23 20.62
N PHE A 1099 -2.11 -13.51 20.53
CA PHE A 1099 -1.55 -14.53 21.42
C PHE A 1099 -0.04 -14.71 21.24
N ILE A 1100 0.45 -14.54 20.00
CA ILE A 1100 1.89 -14.61 19.70
C ILE A 1100 2.65 -13.46 20.35
N ASP A 1101 2.07 -12.26 20.39
CA ASP A 1101 2.70 -11.09 21.02
C ASP A 1101 2.71 -11.25 22.53
N LEU A 1102 1.59 -11.68 23.13
CA LEU A 1102 1.54 -12.05 24.54
C LEU A 1102 2.62 -13.10 24.90
N LYS A 1103 2.80 -14.12 24.06
CA LYS A 1103 3.83 -15.15 24.26
C LYS A 1103 5.24 -14.55 24.21
N LYS A 1104 5.52 -13.60 23.32
CA LYS A 1104 6.81 -12.89 23.24
C LYS A 1104 7.01 -12.01 24.46
N ASP A 1105 6.01 -11.25 24.87
CA ASP A 1105 6.07 -10.35 26.03
C ASP A 1105 6.33 -11.15 27.31
N VAL A 1106 5.59 -12.23 27.54
CA VAL A 1106 5.81 -13.12 28.69
C VAL A 1106 7.21 -13.72 28.67
N ARG A 1107 7.71 -14.14 27.49
CA ARG A 1107 9.10 -14.62 27.36
C ARG A 1107 10.11 -13.53 27.69
N GLN A 1108 9.90 -12.30 27.21
CA GLN A 1108 10.78 -11.16 27.49
C GLN A 1108 10.76 -10.79 28.98
N ILE A 1109 9.60 -10.83 29.63
CA ILE A 1109 9.45 -10.63 31.07
C ILE A 1109 10.21 -11.72 31.84
N LEU A 1110 10.07 -13.00 31.46
CA LEU A 1110 10.77 -14.12 32.09
C LEU A 1110 12.30 -14.07 31.87
N MET A 1111 12.75 -13.59 30.70
CA MET A 1111 14.18 -13.39 30.43
C MET A 1111 14.73 -12.22 31.26
N SER A 1112 14.01 -11.10 31.33
CA SER A 1112 14.42 -9.93 32.11
C SER A 1112 14.39 -10.16 33.62
N SER A 1113 13.47 -10.99 34.14
CA SER A 1113 13.43 -11.37 35.55
C SER A 1113 14.62 -12.26 35.94
N LYS A 1114 15.02 -13.21 35.09
CA LYS A 1114 16.24 -14.02 35.29
C LYS A 1114 17.52 -13.18 35.30
N VAL A 1115 17.58 -12.13 34.48
CA VAL A 1115 18.70 -11.17 34.48
C VAL A 1115 18.70 -10.32 35.76
N ARG A 1116 17.53 -9.98 36.32
CA ARG A 1116 17.43 -9.28 37.62
C ARG A 1116 17.80 -10.18 38.80
N GLU A 1117 17.48 -11.46 38.79
CA GLU A 1117 17.91 -12.41 39.85
C GLU A 1117 19.44 -12.60 39.84
N THR A 1118 20.06 -12.70 38.66
CA THR A 1118 21.53 -12.79 38.53
C THR A 1118 22.25 -11.47 38.81
N ALA A 1119 21.62 -10.31 38.55
CA ALA A 1119 22.16 -9.00 38.92
C ALA A 1119 21.95 -8.65 40.41
N ALA A 1120 20.87 -9.15 41.04
CA ALA A 1120 20.61 -8.99 42.46
C ALA A 1120 21.58 -9.81 43.34
N GLU A 1121 22.11 -10.92 42.83
CA GLU A 1121 23.21 -11.66 43.48
C GLU A 1121 24.58 -10.95 43.36
N ALA A 1122 24.74 -9.99 42.44
CA ALA A 1122 26.00 -9.26 42.23
C ALA A 1122 26.06 -7.88 42.93
N LEU A 1123 24.94 -7.36 43.46
CA LEU A 1123 24.84 -6.02 44.04
C LEU A 1123 24.25 -6.07 45.46
N SER A 1124 24.97 -6.69 46.39
CA SER A 1124 24.66 -6.63 47.83
C SER A 1124 25.82 -6.09 48.67
N VAL A 1125 26.37 -4.90 48.34
CA VAL A 1125 27.18 -4.12 49.30
C VAL A 1125 27.05 -2.61 49.01
N GLY A 1126 26.54 -1.84 49.98
CA GLY A 1126 26.81 -0.39 50.07
C GLY A 1126 25.60 0.50 50.43
N PRO A 1127 25.66 1.35 51.48
CA PRO A 1127 24.50 2.04 52.05
C PRO A 1127 24.14 3.35 51.34
N ILE A 1128 22.85 3.63 51.27
CA ILE A 1128 22.26 4.85 50.73
C ILE A 1128 22.44 6.01 51.73
N CYS A 1129 23.15 7.04 51.30
CA CYS A 1129 23.38 8.27 52.06
C CYS A 1129 22.19 9.24 51.90
N ARG A 1130 21.65 9.72 53.04
CA ARG A 1130 20.63 10.78 53.11
C ARG A 1130 21.27 12.17 52.95
N ILE A 1131 20.60 13.08 52.23
CA ILE A 1131 20.90 14.53 52.16
C ILE A 1131 19.56 15.30 52.26
N PRO A 1132 19.51 16.48 52.92
CA PRO A 1132 18.30 17.05 53.54
C PRO A 1132 17.53 18.05 52.66
N PRO A 1133 16.32 18.51 53.08
CA PRO A 1133 15.52 19.46 52.33
C PRO A 1133 15.82 20.90 52.76
N HIS A 1134 16.11 21.81 51.81
CA HIS A 1134 15.98 23.25 52.05
C HIS A 1134 15.65 24.05 50.78
N ALA A 1135 14.69 24.95 50.99
CA ALA A 1135 14.45 26.25 50.35
C ALA A 1135 13.76 26.30 48.97
N VAL A 1136 12.45 26.57 49.10
CA VAL A 1136 11.56 27.31 48.20
C VAL A 1136 12.05 28.75 48.01
N VAL A 1137 11.67 29.35 46.87
CA VAL A 1137 11.53 30.77 46.51
C VAL A 1137 12.42 31.16 45.32
N ALA A 1138 11.81 31.16 44.12
CA ALA A 1138 11.94 32.17 43.05
C ALA A 1138 11.40 31.62 41.72
N PHE A 1139 10.09 31.68 41.47
CA PHE A 1139 9.56 31.43 40.12
C PHE A 1139 8.29 32.20 39.75
N VAL A 1140 8.02 33.31 40.45
CA VAL A 1140 6.95 34.26 40.03
C VAL A 1140 7.49 35.28 39.01
N LEU A 1141 8.80 35.26 38.69
CA LEU A 1141 9.45 36.22 37.78
C LEU A 1141 9.92 35.64 36.43
N HIS A 1142 9.60 34.37 36.10
CA HIS A 1142 10.09 33.73 34.87
C HIS A 1142 9.02 33.25 33.88
N MET A 1143 7.73 33.40 34.21
CA MET A 1143 6.63 33.28 33.23
C MET A 1143 6.24 34.65 32.62
N GLU A 1144 6.56 35.78 33.29
CA GLU A 1144 6.48 37.12 32.68
C GLU A 1144 7.55 37.36 31.60
N THR A 1145 8.50 36.42 31.45
CA THR A 1145 9.55 36.45 30.43
C THR A 1145 9.58 35.15 29.65
N TRP A 1146 8.43 34.71 29.15
CA TRP A 1146 8.42 33.90 27.94
C TRP A 1146 9.08 34.76 26.84
N PRO A 1147 10.27 34.42 26.32
CA PRO A 1147 11.02 35.34 25.47
C PRO A 1147 10.22 35.67 24.21
N GLY A 1148 9.68 36.88 24.11
CA GLY A 1148 8.85 37.33 22.99
C GLY A 1148 7.33 37.23 23.16
N ALA A 1149 6.78 36.65 24.24
CA ALA A 1149 5.32 36.68 24.41
C ALA A 1149 4.82 38.11 24.63
N ALA A 1150 3.98 38.59 23.72
CA ALA A 1150 3.27 39.84 23.90
C ALA A 1150 1.97 39.55 24.66
N VAL A 1151 1.72 40.27 25.75
CA VAL A 1151 0.40 40.28 26.40
C VAL A 1151 -0.57 40.98 25.46
N LEU A 1152 -1.48 40.24 24.84
CA LEU A 1152 -2.36 40.82 23.81
C LEU A 1152 -3.47 41.71 24.39
N ALA A 1153 -3.93 41.45 25.62
CA ALA A 1153 -4.76 42.33 26.48
C ALA A 1153 -5.40 41.51 27.62
N GLN A 1154 -5.90 42.17 28.68
CA GLN A 1154 -6.86 41.60 29.62
C GLN A 1154 -8.28 41.68 29.00
N GLY A 1155 -8.84 40.54 28.59
CA GLY A 1155 -10.22 40.47 28.09
C GLY A 1155 -11.19 40.17 29.23
N LYS A 1156 -12.37 40.82 29.24
CA LYS A 1156 -13.50 40.40 30.08
C LYS A 1156 -14.19 39.23 29.38
N VAL A 1157 -14.26 38.08 30.04
CA VAL A 1157 -15.07 36.94 29.58
C VAL A 1157 -16.53 37.23 29.96
N PRO A 1158 -17.48 37.36 29.02
CA PRO A 1158 -18.90 37.33 29.33
C PRO A 1158 -19.37 35.88 29.48
N CYS A 1159 -20.25 35.62 30.46
CA CYS A 1159 -20.80 34.31 30.83
C CYS A 1159 -21.38 33.48 29.68
#